data_AF-A0A7C6GEH1-F1
#
_entry.id   AF-A0A7C6GEH1-F1
#
_cell.length_a   1.000
_cell.length_b   1.000
_cell.length_c   1.000
_cell.angle_alpha   90.00
_cell.angle_beta   90.00
_cell.angle_gamma   90.00
#
_symmetry.space_group_name_H-M   'P 1'
#
loop_
_entity.id
_entity.type
_entity.pdbx_description
1 polymer ?
#
loop_
_entity_poly.entity_id
_entity_poly.type
_entity_poly.pdbx_seq_one_letter_code
_entity_poly.pdbx_strand_id
1 'polypeptide(L)'
;MKKKITILFLLSLLPFLSSKAYNYSYYGDVLHSSPGYNYITHFDQQRLDVKYKDPQDIKYYNETIYLLAKDDDNSDIILIMDKNFNVLDVVKEFNLTNPYKETIQKEVDNAFEMIENMYQDLFSNTIIYPEIKIPFDNINKIIESIEASWTSSKPEIVTDSGITSNDTDEVVTAELELEMTLWGQTKSLNFEVNVVPKIENVKGLKEGFSYSLSEDVLLSDLNEVFKTEFDDLSYLTVKELIEAQLPLEKNEFIYENYRFTFKITDEEDVVDEENEITFYEIKMEKMEAEDDLLVSKIHGSMFLEKYKTAKARGIEVVESGIYLADTENGRILKLNHDFEVIDAFYDVDDDTFISHVYKPLKITVDTSERMYVIASGVFEGIIELDSKGNFNRYTGVNPIKLTPLEVLKRFLMTEAQRAKLQKYLPTDFTNLVLNEKSFIFATAKPREGIAENMIQLINPKGVDVLKRNGYHRPIGDIIYVEGKNNYVIEGPSNLVDIALGENGIYSVLDAKRSRIFTYDSEGNLLYVNGDKGIQSDKFTGGVALEYIENNLVVVDQTGTILVYRPTEFGDAVNQAVKHYTKGEFYEASLEWEKVLKLNTNYEIAYNGIGRYYLREKNYQEAMKNFKLGHDRYYYSKAFKEQRNLYIKENFLKFIGGTLALIAVVVVLKVVVNKRKGRIK
;
A
#
# COMPACT_ATOMS: atom_id res chain seq x y z
N MET A 1 -56.91 -18.88 -3.88
CA MET A 1 -56.53 -18.06 -5.05
C MET A 1 -55.25 -17.23 -4.86
N LYS A 2 -54.92 -16.73 -3.66
CA LYS A 2 -53.68 -15.94 -3.42
C LYS A 2 -52.35 -16.69 -3.71
N LYS A 3 -52.25 -17.99 -3.40
CA LYS A 3 -51.03 -18.79 -3.70
C LYS A 3 -50.75 -18.99 -5.20
N LYS A 4 -51.76 -18.94 -6.06
CA LYS A 4 -51.57 -19.08 -7.52
C LYS A 4 -51.07 -17.78 -8.17
N ILE A 5 -51.37 -16.63 -7.58
CA ILE A 5 -50.92 -15.31 -8.07
C ILE A 5 -49.44 -15.08 -7.73
N THR A 6 -48.98 -15.51 -6.54
CA THR A 6 -47.56 -15.42 -6.16
C THR A 6 -46.68 -16.35 -7.00
N ILE A 7 -47.17 -17.54 -7.36
CA ILE A 7 -46.46 -18.46 -8.25
C ILE A 7 -46.42 -17.94 -9.69
N LEU A 8 -47.48 -17.28 -10.18
CA LEU A 8 -47.43 -16.62 -11.51
C LEU A 8 -46.45 -15.43 -11.56
N PHE A 9 -46.31 -14.68 -10.47
CA PHE A 9 -45.34 -13.57 -10.37
C PHE A 9 -43.88 -14.07 -10.29
N LEU A 10 -43.65 -15.20 -9.61
CA LEU A 10 -42.36 -15.90 -9.63
C LEU A 10 -42.08 -16.57 -10.99
N LEU A 11 -43.11 -17.02 -11.72
CA LEU A 11 -42.96 -17.55 -13.08
C LEU A 11 -42.74 -16.47 -14.14
N SER A 12 -43.18 -15.22 -13.95
CA SER A 12 -42.79 -14.12 -14.84
C SER A 12 -41.32 -13.70 -14.68
N LEU A 13 -40.65 -14.16 -13.62
CA LEU A 13 -39.20 -14.06 -13.42
C LEU A 13 -38.42 -15.26 -14.00
N LEU A 14 -39.11 -16.23 -14.61
CA LEU A 14 -38.46 -17.43 -15.18
C LEU A 14 -37.92 -17.32 -16.63
N PRO A 15 -38.12 -16.25 -17.45
CA PRO A 15 -37.37 -16.15 -18.70
C PRO A 15 -35.92 -15.64 -18.51
N PHE A 16 -35.44 -15.45 -17.29
CA PHE A 16 -34.12 -14.88 -16.99
C PHE A 16 -32.98 -15.91 -16.82
N LEU A 17 -33.13 -17.12 -17.37
CA LEU A 17 -32.12 -18.19 -17.30
C LEU A 17 -31.16 -18.24 -18.50
N SER A 18 -31.00 -17.13 -19.23
CA SER A 18 -30.00 -16.98 -20.29
C SER A 18 -29.40 -15.57 -20.20
N SER A 19 -28.06 -15.48 -20.24
CA SER A 19 -27.24 -14.28 -20.04
C SER A 19 -27.71 -13.11 -20.90
N LYS A 20 -28.58 -12.26 -20.36
CA LYS A 20 -28.96 -11.02 -21.01
C LYS A 20 -28.39 -9.86 -20.21
N ALA A 21 -27.50 -9.12 -20.85
CA ALA A 21 -27.10 -7.80 -20.37
C ALA A 21 -28.35 -6.96 -20.06
N TYR A 22 -28.24 -6.15 -19.02
CA TYR A 22 -29.35 -5.37 -18.50
C TYR A 22 -28.87 -3.99 -18.10
N ASN A 23 -29.84 -3.10 -17.91
CA ASN A 23 -29.67 -1.80 -17.28
C ASN A 23 -30.93 -1.49 -16.45
N TYR A 24 -31.01 -0.33 -15.82
CA TYR A 24 -32.15 0.10 -15.03
C TYR A 24 -32.84 1.31 -15.67
N SER A 25 -34.17 1.27 -15.72
CA SER A 25 -34.97 2.44 -16.12
C SER A 25 -34.87 3.54 -15.07
N TYR A 26 -35.32 4.76 -15.40
CA TYR A 26 -35.57 5.83 -14.42
C TYR A 26 -36.35 5.36 -13.17
N TYR A 27 -37.29 4.42 -13.32
CA TYR A 27 -38.13 3.90 -12.23
C TYR A 27 -37.47 2.77 -11.42
N GLY A 28 -36.28 2.32 -11.83
CA GLY A 28 -35.57 1.21 -11.22
C GLY A 28 -35.94 -0.16 -11.79
N ASP A 29 -36.78 -0.22 -12.82
CA ASP A 29 -37.13 -1.49 -13.45
C ASP A 29 -35.91 -2.06 -14.20
N VAL A 30 -35.73 -3.38 -14.13
CA VAL A 30 -34.69 -4.07 -14.90
C VAL A 30 -35.10 -4.09 -16.37
N LEU A 31 -34.29 -3.46 -17.21
CA LEU A 31 -34.46 -3.43 -18.66
C LEU A 31 -33.43 -4.34 -19.33
N HIS A 32 -33.84 -5.07 -20.35
CA HIS A 32 -32.86 -5.70 -21.25
C HIS A 32 -32.07 -4.63 -21.98
N SER A 33 -30.75 -4.81 -22.05
CA SER A 33 -29.83 -3.92 -22.73
C SER A 33 -28.88 -4.70 -23.61
N SER A 34 -28.33 -4.06 -24.63
CA SER A 34 -27.13 -4.54 -25.31
C SER A 34 -25.95 -4.48 -24.34
N PRO A 35 -25.04 -5.47 -24.35
CA PRO A 35 -23.83 -5.43 -23.53
C PRO A 35 -22.89 -4.33 -24.02
N GLY A 36 -22.20 -3.65 -23.11
CA GLY A 36 -21.17 -2.67 -23.46
C GLY A 36 -19.94 -3.35 -24.06
N TYR A 37 -19.56 -4.49 -23.50
CA TYR A 37 -18.45 -5.31 -24.00
C TYR A 37 -18.86 -6.73 -24.38
N ASN A 38 -18.18 -7.34 -25.34
CA ASN A 38 -18.27 -8.75 -25.66
C ASN A 38 -16.99 -9.47 -25.24
N TYR A 39 -17.16 -10.67 -24.71
CA TYR A 39 -16.06 -11.59 -24.48
C TYR A 39 -15.35 -11.93 -25.80
N ILE A 40 -14.02 -11.90 -25.81
CA ILE A 40 -13.21 -12.26 -26.98
C ILE A 40 -12.35 -13.49 -26.71
N THR A 41 -11.62 -13.49 -25.60
CA THR A 41 -10.69 -14.58 -25.26
C THR A 41 -10.43 -14.62 -23.75
N HIS A 42 -9.80 -15.70 -23.31
CA HIS A 42 -9.28 -15.86 -21.96
C HIS A 42 -7.84 -16.35 -21.99
N PHE A 43 -7.11 -16.14 -20.90
CA PHE A 43 -5.78 -16.67 -20.66
C PHE A 43 -5.79 -17.37 -19.29
N ASP A 44 -5.37 -18.62 -19.27
CA ASP A 44 -5.16 -19.40 -18.07
C ASP A 44 -3.70 -19.86 -18.04
N GLN A 45 -3.32 -20.60 -16.99
CA GLN A 45 -1.97 -21.14 -16.84
C GLN A 45 -1.50 -21.93 -18.08
N GLN A 46 -2.42 -22.66 -18.74
CA GLN A 46 -2.10 -23.48 -19.90
C GLN A 46 -1.81 -22.61 -21.13
N ARG A 47 -2.59 -21.53 -21.35
CA ARG A 47 -2.39 -20.61 -22.47
C ARG A 47 -1.19 -19.70 -22.29
N LEU A 48 -0.88 -19.33 -21.06
CA LEU A 48 0.28 -18.49 -20.72
C LEU A 48 1.58 -19.30 -20.63
N ASP A 49 1.50 -20.63 -20.59
CA ASP A 49 2.64 -21.54 -20.36
C ASP A 49 3.41 -21.21 -19.06
N VAL A 50 2.68 -20.73 -18.04
CA VAL A 50 3.23 -20.41 -16.72
C VAL A 50 2.27 -20.90 -15.65
N LYS A 51 2.81 -21.60 -14.65
CA LYS A 51 2.05 -22.04 -13.49
C LYS A 51 1.98 -20.94 -12.45
N TYR A 52 0.77 -20.55 -12.07
CA TYR A 52 0.49 -19.59 -11.02
C TYR A 52 -0.92 -19.79 -10.46
N LYS A 53 -1.17 -19.34 -9.24
CA LYS A 53 -2.46 -19.43 -8.54
C LYS A 53 -2.69 -18.19 -7.70
N ASP A 54 -3.88 -18.07 -7.11
CA ASP A 54 -4.22 -17.00 -6.15
C ASP A 54 -3.86 -15.59 -6.66
N PRO A 55 -4.33 -15.18 -7.86
CA PRO A 55 -4.08 -13.83 -8.35
C PRO A 55 -4.65 -12.78 -7.40
N GLN A 56 -3.88 -11.74 -7.12
CA GLN A 56 -4.23 -10.69 -6.16
C GLN A 56 -4.56 -9.35 -6.83
N ASP A 57 -3.88 -9.02 -7.93
CA ASP A 57 -3.97 -7.70 -8.56
C ASP A 57 -3.42 -7.70 -9.99
N ILE A 58 -3.86 -6.74 -10.80
CA ILE A 58 -3.36 -6.54 -12.17
C ILE A 58 -3.19 -5.05 -12.44
N LYS A 59 -2.10 -4.68 -13.11
CA LYS A 59 -1.83 -3.30 -13.54
C LYS A 59 -1.37 -3.25 -14.98
N TYR A 60 -1.82 -2.24 -15.70
CA TYR A 60 -1.35 -1.94 -17.05
C TYR A 60 -0.61 -0.61 -17.08
N TYR A 61 0.69 -0.66 -17.37
CA TYR A 61 1.55 0.52 -17.41
C TYR A 61 2.54 0.42 -18.58
N ASN A 62 2.63 1.48 -19.38
CA ASN A 62 3.58 1.60 -20.49
C ASN A 62 3.63 0.35 -21.41
N GLU A 63 2.46 -0.04 -21.93
CA GLU A 63 2.27 -1.25 -22.78
C GLU A 63 2.59 -2.60 -22.13
N THR A 64 2.86 -2.62 -20.82
CA THR A 64 3.20 -3.81 -20.04
C THR A 64 2.13 -4.11 -19.01
N ILE A 65 1.79 -5.39 -18.88
CA ILE A 65 0.84 -5.91 -17.90
C ILE A 65 1.63 -6.56 -16.77
N TYR A 66 1.29 -6.20 -15.53
CA TYR A 66 1.85 -6.75 -14.31
C TYR A 66 0.75 -7.49 -13.57
N LEU A 67 0.87 -8.80 -13.45
CA LEU A 67 -0.07 -9.64 -12.68
C LEU A 67 0.62 -10.12 -11.41
N LEU A 68 0.11 -9.69 -10.26
CA LEU A 68 0.54 -10.18 -8.97
C LEU A 68 -0.21 -11.46 -8.62
N ALA A 69 0.52 -12.55 -8.43
CA ALA A 69 -0.03 -13.87 -8.12
C ALA A 69 0.94 -14.67 -7.25
N LYS A 70 0.65 -15.96 -7.05
CA LYS A 70 1.57 -16.90 -6.40
C LYS A 70 1.97 -18.02 -7.35
N ASP A 71 3.14 -18.59 -7.14
CA ASP A 71 3.54 -19.82 -7.81
C ASP A 71 3.02 -21.08 -7.09
N ASP A 72 3.42 -22.26 -7.58
CA ASP A 72 3.06 -23.55 -7.00
C ASP A 72 3.52 -23.69 -5.54
N ASP A 73 4.65 -23.07 -5.19
CA ASP A 73 5.27 -23.09 -3.85
C ASP A 73 4.64 -22.06 -2.88
N ASN A 74 3.60 -21.35 -3.33
CA ASN A 74 2.97 -20.22 -2.62
C ASN A 74 3.88 -19.00 -2.44
N SER A 75 4.97 -18.89 -3.20
CA SER A 75 5.78 -17.67 -3.23
C SER A 75 5.10 -16.64 -4.12
N ASP A 76 5.11 -15.38 -3.72
CA ASP A 76 4.58 -14.30 -4.54
C ASP A 76 5.43 -14.13 -5.80
N ILE A 77 4.75 -13.87 -6.91
CA ILE A 77 5.36 -13.65 -8.22
C ILE A 77 4.68 -12.48 -8.94
N ILE A 78 5.45 -11.77 -9.75
CA ILE A 78 4.93 -10.78 -10.71
C ILE A 78 5.13 -11.36 -12.11
N LEU A 79 4.02 -11.73 -12.76
CA LEU A 79 4.06 -12.11 -14.17
C LEU A 79 4.03 -10.84 -15.01
N ILE A 80 5.05 -10.68 -15.85
CA ILE A 80 5.19 -9.56 -16.76
C ILE A 80 4.75 -10.02 -18.14
N MET A 81 3.80 -9.31 -18.74
CA MET A 81 3.29 -9.64 -20.07
C MET A 81 3.23 -8.39 -20.96
N ASP A 82 3.31 -8.59 -22.26
CA ASP A 82 2.94 -7.53 -23.22
C ASP A 82 1.42 -7.35 -23.28
N LYS A 83 0.95 -6.31 -23.97
CA LYS A 83 -0.49 -6.05 -24.20
C LYS A 83 -1.26 -7.16 -24.94
N ASN A 84 -0.55 -8.13 -25.54
CA ASN A 84 -1.15 -9.30 -26.19
C ASN A 84 -1.15 -10.53 -25.27
N PHE A 85 -0.78 -10.38 -24.00
CA PHE A 85 -0.66 -11.43 -23.00
C PHE A 85 0.44 -12.46 -23.31
N ASN A 86 1.47 -12.08 -24.07
CA ASN A 86 2.69 -12.88 -24.16
C ASN A 86 3.51 -12.65 -22.89
N VAL A 87 3.89 -13.73 -22.21
CA VAL A 87 4.75 -13.64 -21.01
C VAL A 87 6.16 -13.21 -21.42
N LEU A 88 6.63 -12.13 -20.80
CA LEU A 88 7.96 -11.55 -20.98
C LEU A 88 8.92 -12.02 -19.89
N ASP A 89 8.46 -12.03 -18.64
CA ASP A 89 9.26 -12.44 -17.47
C ASP A 89 8.38 -12.87 -16.29
N VAL A 90 8.96 -13.57 -15.33
CA VAL A 90 8.33 -13.93 -14.05
C VAL A 90 9.30 -13.58 -12.91
N VAL A 91 9.01 -12.48 -12.22
CA VAL A 91 9.86 -11.97 -11.14
C VAL A 91 9.37 -12.50 -9.80
N LYS A 92 10.28 -13.08 -9.01
CA LYS A 92 9.98 -13.63 -7.67
C LYS A 92 10.87 -13.06 -6.56
N GLU A 93 11.99 -12.51 -6.96
CA GLU A 93 13.11 -12.18 -6.10
C GLU A 93 13.73 -10.87 -6.57
N PHE A 94 13.98 -9.96 -5.64
CA PHE A 94 14.38 -8.58 -5.94
C PHE A 94 15.80 -8.31 -5.44
N ASN A 95 16.66 -7.74 -6.27
CA ASN A 95 17.98 -7.28 -5.81
C ASN A 95 17.83 -5.93 -5.09
N LEU A 96 18.79 -5.54 -4.25
CA LEU A 96 18.86 -4.17 -3.73
C LEU A 96 19.70 -3.29 -4.66
N THR A 97 19.27 -2.06 -4.83
CA THR A 97 20.14 -1.03 -5.41
C THR A 97 21.28 -0.67 -4.46
N ASN A 98 22.45 -0.29 -5.00
CA ASN A 98 23.60 0.10 -4.18
C ASN A 98 23.29 1.21 -3.17
N PRO A 99 22.56 2.30 -3.52
CA PRO A 99 22.21 3.34 -2.55
C PRO A 99 21.35 2.82 -1.39
N TYR A 100 20.46 1.87 -1.67
CA TYR A 100 19.63 1.30 -0.62
C TYR A 100 20.43 0.33 0.26
N LYS A 101 21.39 -0.44 -0.31
CA LYS A 101 22.36 -1.22 0.47
C LYS A 101 23.11 -0.38 1.49
N GLU A 102 23.61 0.79 1.08
CA GLU A 102 24.30 1.73 1.98
C GLU A 102 23.38 2.23 3.10
N THR A 103 22.10 2.46 2.80
CA THR A 103 21.09 2.88 3.80
C THR A 103 20.86 1.80 4.85
N ILE A 104 20.68 0.55 4.41
CA ILE A 104 20.49 -0.59 5.31
C ILE A 104 21.76 -0.82 6.13
N GLN A 105 22.93 -0.74 5.50
CA GLN A 105 24.22 -0.90 6.17
C GLN A 105 24.34 0.09 7.34
N LYS A 106 24.01 1.36 7.09
CA LYS A 106 24.03 2.38 8.12
C LYS A 106 23.08 2.06 9.29
N GLU A 107 21.90 1.55 9.00
CA GLU A 107 20.92 1.15 10.03
C GLU A 107 21.40 -0.07 10.84
N VAL A 108 22.08 -1.01 10.19
CA VAL A 108 22.75 -2.15 10.84
C VAL A 108 23.90 -1.67 11.73
N ASP A 109 24.75 -0.77 11.23
CA ASP A 109 25.86 -0.18 12.00
C ASP A 109 25.36 0.53 13.26
N ASN A 110 24.33 1.36 13.12
CA ASN A 110 23.71 2.05 14.25
C ASN A 110 23.16 1.06 15.29
N ALA A 111 22.54 -0.04 14.85
CA ALA A 111 22.02 -1.06 15.75
C ALA A 111 23.15 -1.77 16.50
N PHE A 112 24.24 -2.13 15.82
CA PHE A 112 25.42 -2.69 16.48
C PHE A 112 26.05 -1.72 17.47
N GLU A 113 26.17 -0.43 17.13
CA GLU A 113 26.66 0.60 18.05
C GLU A 113 25.75 0.71 19.29
N MET A 114 24.43 0.59 19.14
CA MET A 114 23.49 0.55 20.27
C MET A 114 23.69 -0.70 21.15
N ILE A 115 23.86 -1.88 20.55
CA ILE A 115 24.11 -3.14 21.26
C ILE A 115 25.42 -3.03 22.05
N GLU A 116 26.49 -2.59 21.39
CA GLU A 116 27.79 -2.40 21.99
C GLU A 116 27.70 -1.41 23.17
N ASN A 117 27.00 -0.29 23.02
CA ASN A 117 26.78 0.68 24.10
C ASN A 117 25.92 0.13 25.26
N MET A 118 24.88 -0.66 24.97
CA MET A 118 24.03 -1.28 26.00
C MET A 118 24.75 -2.40 26.75
N TYR A 119 25.69 -3.07 26.09
CA TYR A 119 26.37 -4.26 26.56
C TYR A 119 27.89 -4.10 26.51
N GLN A 120 28.39 -2.92 26.87
CA GLN A 120 29.84 -2.64 26.97
C GLN A 120 30.56 -3.69 27.83
N ASP A 121 29.91 -4.20 28.88
CA ASP A 121 30.42 -5.25 29.76
C ASP A 121 30.47 -6.65 29.10
N LEU A 122 29.64 -6.89 28.07
CA LEU A 122 29.54 -8.16 27.36
C LEU A 122 30.66 -8.31 26.31
N PHE A 123 31.12 -7.20 25.72
CA PHE A 123 32.22 -7.17 24.75
C PHE A 123 33.56 -6.72 25.35
N SER A 124 33.57 -6.23 26.60
CA SER A 124 34.81 -5.86 27.31
C SER A 124 35.50 -7.08 27.90
N ASN A 125 35.85 -8.08 27.09
CA ASN A 125 36.86 -9.14 27.33
C ASN A 125 36.90 -9.87 28.69
N THR A 126 35.94 -9.68 29.60
CA THR A 126 36.09 -10.08 31.00
C THR A 126 34.91 -10.86 31.55
N ILE A 127 33.78 -11.01 30.83
CA ILE A 127 32.61 -11.75 31.32
C ILE A 127 31.91 -12.51 30.19
N ILE A 128 31.93 -13.85 30.20
CA ILE A 128 31.08 -14.70 29.34
C ILE A 128 29.78 -15.01 30.10
N TYR A 129 28.62 -14.65 29.57
CA TYR A 129 27.34 -14.98 30.21
C TYR A 129 26.66 -16.19 29.55
N PRO A 130 26.12 -17.17 30.32
CA PRO A 130 25.35 -18.27 29.74
C PRO A 130 23.97 -17.77 29.28
N GLU A 131 23.57 -18.15 28.06
CA GLU A 131 22.19 -18.05 27.57
C GLU A 131 21.46 -16.72 27.86
N ILE A 132 22.12 -15.56 27.64
CA ILE A 132 21.41 -14.28 27.67
C ILE A 132 20.64 -14.10 26.37
N LYS A 133 19.34 -14.40 26.40
CA LYS A 133 18.41 -13.82 25.42
C LYS A 133 18.38 -12.32 25.65
N ILE A 134 18.99 -11.56 24.76
CA ILE A 134 18.77 -10.12 24.70
C ILE A 134 17.55 -9.91 23.80
N PRO A 135 16.35 -9.62 24.34
CA PRO A 135 15.17 -9.41 23.50
C PRO A 135 15.30 -8.04 22.83
N PHE A 136 15.88 -8.03 21.65
CA PHE A 136 15.89 -6.89 20.77
C PHE A 136 14.69 -6.94 19.82
N ASP A 137 13.48 -6.96 20.36
CA ASP A 137 12.29 -6.86 19.51
C ASP A 137 12.22 -5.44 18.92
N ASN A 138 12.28 -5.33 17.58
CA ASN A 138 12.17 -4.09 16.82
C ASN A 138 13.23 -3.01 17.14
N ILE A 139 14.55 -3.32 17.06
CA ILE A 139 15.62 -2.28 17.20
C ILE A 139 15.37 -1.13 16.23
N ASN A 140 15.14 -1.48 14.97
CA ASN A 140 14.59 -0.60 13.95
C ASN A 140 13.76 -1.43 12.99
N LYS A 141 13.04 -0.80 12.07
CA LYS A 141 12.08 -1.50 11.21
C LYS A 141 12.74 -2.39 10.13
N ILE A 142 14.08 -2.34 10.04
CA ILE A 142 14.88 -3.18 9.16
C ILE A 142 15.34 -4.45 9.89
N ILE A 143 15.64 -4.32 11.19
CA ILE A 143 16.13 -5.37 12.08
C ILE A 143 14.99 -5.76 13.03
N GLU A 144 14.29 -6.82 12.67
CA GLU A 144 13.09 -7.30 13.38
C GLU A 144 13.44 -7.87 14.76
N SER A 145 14.52 -8.65 14.82
CA SER A 145 15.05 -9.20 16.06
C SER A 145 16.55 -9.41 16.00
N ILE A 146 17.18 -9.37 17.16
CA ILE A 146 18.53 -9.89 17.37
C ILE A 146 18.48 -10.75 18.63
N GLU A 147 18.79 -12.03 18.52
CA GLU A 147 19.03 -12.92 19.66
C GLU A 147 20.53 -13.18 19.78
N ALA A 148 21.05 -13.09 20.99
CA ALA A 148 22.41 -13.48 21.31
C ALA A 148 22.39 -14.79 22.09
N SER A 149 23.28 -15.72 21.80
CA SER A 149 23.44 -16.95 22.55
C SER A 149 24.91 -17.30 22.68
N TRP A 150 25.33 -17.69 23.89
CA TRP A 150 26.71 -18.10 24.15
C TRP A 150 26.77 -19.61 24.33
N THR A 151 27.72 -20.25 23.67
CA THR A 151 28.11 -21.63 23.93
C THR A 151 29.55 -21.63 24.44
N SER A 152 29.86 -22.49 25.41
CA SER A 152 31.20 -22.56 26.02
C SER A 152 31.75 -23.98 25.91
N SER A 153 33.05 -24.10 25.63
CA SER A 153 33.79 -25.36 25.69
C SER A 153 33.76 -26.02 27.08
N LYS A 154 33.45 -25.25 28.13
CA LYS A 154 33.30 -25.71 29.51
C LYS A 154 32.05 -25.12 30.17
N PRO A 155 30.87 -25.67 29.92
CA PRO A 155 29.60 -25.12 30.43
C PRO A 155 29.47 -25.23 31.95
N GLU A 156 30.21 -26.14 32.60
CA GLU A 156 30.09 -26.45 34.03
C GLU A 156 30.58 -25.33 34.97
N ILE A 157 31.47 -24.48 34.48
CA ILE A 157 32.08 -23.36 35.23
C ILE A 157 31.35 -22.04 34.96
N VAL A 158 30.36 -22.03 34.07
CA VAL A 158 29.58 -20.84 33.73
C VAL A 158 28.53 -20.60 34.82
N THR A 159 28.62 -19.48 35.53
CA THR A 159 27.61 -19.09 36.55
C THR A 159 26.54 -18.17 35.97
N ASP A 160 25.40 -18.00 36.66
CA ASP A 160 24.36 -17.04 36.29
C ASP A 160 24.88 -15.58 36.18
N SER A 161 26.01 -15.28 36.83
CA SER A 161 26.73 -14.01 36.77
C SER A 161 27.81 -13.93 35.68
N GLY A 162 27.99 -15.00 34.90
CA GLY A 162 29.02 -15.16 33.88
C GLY A 162 30.32 -15.81 34.37
N ILE A 163 31.31 -15.96 33.47
CA ILE A 163 32.70 -16.36 33.76
C ILE A 163 33.59 -15.15 33.57
N THR A 164 34.36 -14.80 34.60
CA THR A 164 35.46 -13.85 34.49
C THR A 164 36.80 -14.55 34.35
N SER A 165 37.83 -13.84 33.87
CA SER A 165 39.22 -14.33 33.88
C SER A 165 39.68 -14.79 35.28
N ASN A 166 38.99 -14.39 36.35
CA ASN A 166 39.32 -14.79 37.74
C ASN A 166 38.74 -16.15 38.13
N ASP A 167 37.84 -16.71 37.34
CA ASP A 167 37.04 -17.88 37.73
C ASP A 167 37.61 -19.21 37.19
N THR A 168 38.72 -19.16 36.43
CA THR A 168 39.28 -20.31 35.73
C THR A 168 40.81 -20.23 35.64
N ASP A 169 41.51 -21.36 35.80
CA ASP A 169 42.97 -21.50 35.64
C ASP A 169 43.39 -21.98 34.22
N GLU A 170 42.42 -22.15 33.31
CA GLU A 170 42.62 -22.68 31.95
C GLU A 170 41.92 -21.77 30.92
N VAL A 171 42.42 -21.74 29.69
CA VAL A 171 41.77 -21.01 28.59
C VAL A 171 40.39 -21.61 28.32
N VAL A 172 39.36 -20.77 28.35
CA VAL A 172 37.99 -21.14 28.01
C VAL A 172 37.64 -20.50 26.68
N THR A 173 37.40 -21.32 25.66
CA THR A 173 36.83 -20.86 24.39
C THR A 173 35.31 -20.84 24.52
N ALA A 174 34.70 -19.71 24.15
CA ALA A 174 33.26 -19.53 24.04
C ALA A 174 32.91 -19.01 22.65
N GLU A 175 31.81 -19.49 22.08
CA GLU A 175 31.24 -18.98 20.83
C GLU A 175 29.97 -18.19 21.15
N LEU A 176 29.94 -16.92 20.73
CA LEU A 176 28.74 -16.10 20.69
C LEU A 176 28.08 -16.27 19.32
N GLU A 177 26.88 -16.83 19.28
CA GLU A 177 26.01 -16.84 18.12
C GLU A 177 24.98 -15.70 18.24
N LEU A 178 25.04 -14.73 17.32
CA LEU A 178 24.02 -13.70 17.13
C LEU A 178 23.10 -14.11 15.99
N GLU A 179 21.85 -14.44 16.30
CA GLU A 179 20.80 -14.62 15.30
C GLU A 179 20.08 -13.29 15.05
N MET A 180 20.24 -12.74 13.85
CA MET A 180 19.60 -11.51 13.43
C MET A 180 18.50 -11.80 12.41
N THR A 181 17.28 -11.31 12.66
CA THR A 181 16.21 -11.35 11.65
C THR A 181 16.14 -10.01 10.92
N LEU A 182 16.56 -10.04 9.66
CA LEU A 182 16.49 -8.91 8.74
C LEU A 182 15.39 -9.19 7.72
N TRP A 183 14.32 -8.42 7.75
CA TRP A 183 13.23 -8.51 6.76
C TRP A 183 12.67 -9.93 6.56
N GLY A 184 12.36 -10.60 7.67
CA GLY A 184 11.81 -11.96 7.71
C GLY A 184 12.83 -13.08 7.44
N GLN A 185 14.12 -12.76 7.30
CA GLN A 185 15.20 -13.75 7.15
C GLN A 185 16.13 -13.73 8.36
N THR A 186 16.22 -14.85 9.06
CA THR A 186 17.14 -15.03 10.19
C THR A 186 18.52 -15.44 9.67
N LYS A 187 19.56 -14.79 10.18
CA LYS A 187 20.97 -15.06 9.91
C LYS A 187 21.73 -15.21 11.22
N SER A 188 22.49 -16.29 11.35
CA SER A 188 23.41 -16.48 12.47
C SER A 188 24.79 -15.91 12.15
N LEU A 189 25.37 -15.21 13.11
CA LEU A 189 26.75 -14.74 13.13
C LEU A 189 27.46 -15.35 14.33
N ASN A 190 28.56 -16.07 14.09
CA ASN A 190 29.31 -16.73 15.16
C ASN A 190 30.61 -15.99 15.43
N PHE A 191 30.87 -15.67 16.69
CA PHE A 191 32.07 -15.02 17.18
C PHE A 191 32.77 -15.95 18.17
N GLU A 192 34.03 -16.26 17.94
CA GLU A 192 34.84 -17.03 18.89
C GLU A 192 35.55 -16.07 19.85
N VAL A 193 35.37 -16.28 21.15
CA VAL A 193 35.97 -15.49 22.22
C VAL A 193 36.76 -16.43 23.14
N ASN A 194 38.03 -16.10 23.35
CA ASN A 194 38.90 -16.86 24.24
C ASN A 194 39.09 -16.10 25.55
N VAL A 195 38.58 -16.66 26.66
CA VAL A 195 38.85 -16.14 28.00
C VAL A 195 40.11 -16.79 28.54
N VAL A 196 41.12 -15.95 28.79
CA VAL A 196 42.42 -16.35 29.32
C VAL A 196 42.41 -16.16 30.84
N PRO A 197 42.95 -17.10 31.63
CA PRO A 197 43.05 -17.00 33.08
C PRO A 197 43.80 -15.73 33.52
N LYS A 198 43.34 -15.11 34.62
CA LYS A 198 44.05 -14.02 35.26
C LYS A 198 45.31 -14.56 35.93
N ILE A 199 46.45 -14.01 35.58
CA ILE A 199 47.72 -14.33 36.20
C ILE A 199 47.78 -13.64 37.58
N GLU A 200 47.34 -14.31 38.63
CA GLU A 200 47.56 -13.86 40.00
C GLU A 200 49.03 -14.09 40.41
N ASN A 201 49.85 -13.04 40.26
CA ASN A 201 51.06 -12.73 41.04
C ASN A 201 51.92 -11.58 40.45
N VAL A 202 51.40 -10.80 39.51
CA VAL A 202 52.06 -9.56 39.08
C VAL A 202 51.65 -8.41 40.02
N LYS A 203 52.38 -8.23 41.13
CA LYS A 203 52.25 -7.03 41.97
C LYS A 203 52.80 -5.82 41.22
N GLY A 204 51.96 -4.90 40.76
CA GLY A 204 52.46 -3.59 40.34
C GLY A 204 51.60 -2.74 39.40
N LEU A 205 50.54 -3.26 38.77
CA LEU A 205 49.76 -2.45 37.83
C LEU A 205 48.69 -1.64 38.56
N LYS A 206 49.00 -0.36 38.81
CA LYS A 206 47.99 0.69 39.05
C LYS A 206 47.68 1.40 37.74
N GLU A 207 46.40 1.71 37.55
CA GLU A 207 45.88 2.56 36.48
C GLU A 207 46.65 3.89 36.35
N GLY A 208 47.00 4.25 35.11
CA GLY A 208 47.28 5.63 34.72
C GLY A 208 48.72 5.96 34.30
N PHE A 209 48.82 6.35 33.02
CA PHE A 209 49.84 7.16 32.33
C PHE A 209 51.16 6.53 31.85
N SER A 210 51.41 6.84 30.58
CA SER A 210 52.51 6.48 29.66
C SER A 210 53.89 7.00 30.05
N TYR A 211 54.96 6.36 29.56
CA TYR A 211 56.11 7.06 28.96
C TYR A 211 56.74 6.25 27.82
N SER A 212 57.11 6.95 26.74
CA SER A 212 58.01 6.47 25.69
C SER A 212 59.45 6.80 26.07
N LEU A 213 60.37 5.84 26.01
CA LEU A 213 61.79 6.15 25.90
C LEU A 213 62.48 5.18 24.96
N SER A 214 63.11 5.74 23.94
CA SER A 214 64.21 5.13 23.20
C SER A 214 65.50 5.37 24.00
N GLU A 215 66.31 4.33 24.11
CA GLU A 215 67.64 4.22 24.75
C GLU A 215 67.65 3.57 26.14
N ASP A 216 68.69 2.74 26.32
CA ASP A 216 68.88 1.77 27.39
C ASP A 216 68.91 2.43 28.78
N VAL A 217 68.11 1.89 29.70
CA VAL A 217 68.03 2.36 31.10
C VAL A 217 68.91 1.48 31.98
N LEU A 218 69.85 2.10 32.71
CA LEU A 218 70.64 1.40 33.73
C LEU A 218 69.84 1.25 35.04
N LEU A 219 70.04 0.14 35.75
CA LEU A 219 69.31 -0.22 36.98
C LEU A 219 69.41 0.84 38.11
N SER A 220 70.47 1.66 38.09
CA SER A 220 70.65 2.79 39.01
C SER A 220 69.57 3.87 38.86
N ASP A 221 69.07 4.07 37.64
CA ASP A 221 68.13 5.14 37.32
C ASP A 221 66.70 4.74 37.71
N LEU A 222 66.41 3.43 37.71
CA LEU A 222 65.17 2.85 38.25
C LEU A 222 65.09 3.03 39.77
N ASN A 223 66.19 2.82 40.50
CA ASN A 223 66.21 2.94 41.97
C ASN A 223 65.99 4.39 42.46
N GLU A 224 66.45 5.40 41.72
CA GLU A 224 66.27 6.82 42.05
C GLU A 224 64.82 7.29 41.84
N VAL A 225 64.16 6.79 40.78
CA VAL A 225 62.76 7.12 40.44
C VAL A 225 61.78 6.50 41.43
N PHE A 226 62.01 5.24 41.81
CA PHE A 226 61.12 4.51 42.72
C PHE A 226 61.46 4.68 44.20
N LYS A 227 62.60 5.33 44.51
CA LYS A 227 63.14 5.49 45.88
C LYS A 227 63.24 4.17 46.65
N THR A 228 63.74 3.13 45.99
CA THR A 228 63.98 1.79 46.57
C THR A 228 65.32 1.24 46.08
N GLU A 229 65.99 0.39 46.88
CA GLU A 229 67.18 -0.36 46.46
C GLU A 229 66.75 -1.80 46.16
N PHE A 230 66.68 -2.18 44.88
CA PHE A 230 66.51 -3.58 44.49
C PHE A 230 67.85 -4.30 44.57
N ASP A 231 67.92 -5.40 45.33
CA ASP A 231 69.08 -6.28 45.44
C ASP A 231 68.95 -7.47 44.46
N ASP A 232 70.08 -7.88 43.90
CA ASP A 232 70.27 -8.64 42.65
C ASP A 232 69.82 -10.13 42.66
N LEU A 233 69.16 -10.64 43.69
CA LEU A 233 68.99 -12.10 43.85
C LEU A 233 67.63 -12.51 44.44
N SER A 234 66.66 -12.81 43.58
CA SER A 234 65.86 -14.06 43.60
C SER A 234 64.79 -14.06 42.48
N TYR A 235 65.13 -14.69 41.37
CA TYR A 235 64.28 -14.89 40.19
C TYR A 235 63.38 -16.15 40.36
N LEU A 236 62.12 -16.05 39.96
CA LEU A 236 61.55 -17.04 39.04
C LEU A 236 61.87 -16.50 37.65
N THR A 237 62.51 -17.28 36.78
CA THR A 237 62.89 -16.84 35.44
C THR A 237 61.68 -16.83 34.52
N VAL A 238 61.64 -15.87 33.58
CA VAL A 238 60.58 -15.70 32.56
C VAL A 238 60.31 -16.99 31.77
N LYS A 239 61.30 -17.88 31.68
CA LYS A 239 61.21 -19.21 31.10
C LYS A 239 60.22 -20.14 31.82
N GLU A 240 60.21 -20.14 33.15
CA GLU A 240 59.26 -20.95 33.94
C GLU A 240 57.82 -20.44 33.80
N LEU A 241 57.65 -19.15 33.45
CA LEU A 241 56.36 -18.55 33.13
C LEU A 241 55.85 -18.96 31.73
N ILE A 242 56.76 -19.24 30.80
CA ILE A 242 56.45 -19.57 29.39
C ILE A 242 56.25 -21.08 29.20
N GLU A 243 57.03 -21.93 29.88
CA GLU A 243 56.91 -23.39 29.79
C GLU A 243 55.62 -23.95 30.44
N ALA A 244 54.94 -23.15 31.27
CA ALA A 244 53.80 -23.61 32.04
C ALA A 244 52.48 -23.72 31.25
N GLN A 245 52.22 -22.98 30.15
CA GLN A 245 50.87 -23.00 29.56
C GLN A 245 50.63 -22.35 28.18
N LEU A 246 51.57 -22.37 27.22
CA LEU A 246 51.27 -21.93 25.85
C LEU A 246 51.73 -22.94 24.78
N PRO A 247 50.89 -23.31 23.80
CA PRO A 247 51.37 -23.99 22.60
C PRO A 247 52.24 -23.01 21.80
N LEU A 248 53.56 -23.24 21.86
CA LEU A 248 54.65 -22.46 21.24
C LEU A 248 54.67 -22.50 19.69
N GLU A 249 53.52 -22.50 19.02
CA GLU A 249 53.48 -22.44 17.54
C GLU A 249 53.35 -21.02 16.99
N LYS A 250 53.06 -20.00 17.81
CA LYS A 250 53.01 -18.60 17.35
C LYS A 250 53.64 -17.65 18.37
N ASN A 251 54.64 -16.88 17.93
CA ASN A 251 55.33 -15.85 18.71
C ASN A 251 54.49 -14.56 18.87
N GLU A 252 53.23 -14.69 19.25
CA GLU A 252 52.29 -13.57 19.29
C GLU A 252 51.25 -13.73 20.40
N PHE A 253 50.95 -12.63 21.11
CA PHE A 253 49.87 -12.55 22.09
C PHE A 253 49.17 -11.17 22.05
N ILE A 254 47.86 -11.12 22.28
CA ILE A 254 47.04 -9.90 22.22
C ILE A 254 46.50 -9.57 23.61
N TYR A 255 46.64 -8.30 24.02
CA TYR A 255 46.11 -7.80 25.29
C TYR A 255 45.51 -6.40 25.09
N GLU A 256 44.22 -6.26 25.43
CA GLU A 256 43.40 -5.11 25.06
C GLU A 256 43.49 -4.82 23.55
N ASN A 257 43.92 -3.62 23.15
CA ASN A 257 43.97 -3.19 21.75
C ASN A 257 45.40 -3.24 21.18
N TYR A 258 46.26 -4.09 21.76
CA TYR A 258 47.68 -4.13 21.44
C TYR A 258 48.12 -5.55 21.07
N ARG A 259 48.81 -5.65 19.93
CA ARG A 259 49.46 -6.87 19.45
C ARG A 259 50.90 -6.87 19.94
N PHE A 260 51.30 -7.95 20.62
CA PHE A 260 52.67 -8.17 21.07
C PHE A 260 53.28 -9.29 20.23
N THR A 261 54.30 -8.95 19.44
CA THR A 261 55.05 -9.93 18.65
C THR A 261 56.45 -10.08 19.22
N PHE A 262 56.87 -11.33 19.41
CA PHE A 262 58.17 -11.67 19.98
C PHE A 262 59.08 -12.18 18.87
N LYS A 263 60.29 -11.63 18.79
CA LYS A 263 61.32 -12.17 17.91
C LYS A 263 62.37 -12.89 18.74
N ILE A 264 62.39 -14.21 18.60
CA ILE A 264 63.40 -15.08 19.22
C ILE A 264 64.60 -15.13 18.27
N THR A 265 65.82 -15.09 18.81
CA THR A 265 67.05 -15.15 18.02
C THR A 265 67.20 -16.56 17.47
N ASP A 266 67.54 -16.67 16.18
CA ASP A 266 67.89 -17.97 15.59
C ASP A 266 69.04 -18.63 16.37
N GLU A 267 68.91 -19.93 16.54
CA GLU A 267 69.54 -20.84 17.51
C GLU A 267 71.09 -20.98 17.50
N GLU A 268 71.90 -20.06 16.97
CA GLU A 268 73.35 -20.38 16.77
C GLU A 268 74.42 -19.61 17.53
N ASP A 269 74.14 -18.60 18.36
CA ASP A 269 75.19 -18.08 19.26
C ASP A 269 74.60 -17.49 20.55
N VAL A 270 75.25 -17.79 21.68
CA VAL A 270 74.89 -17.51 23.09
C VAL A 270 74.11 -18.66 23.77
N VAL A 271 74.82 -19.77 23.98
CA VAL A 271 74.59 -20.63 25.15
C VAL A 271 75.45 -20.05 26.28
N ASP A 272 74.82 -19.41 27.26
CA ASP A 272 75.39 -19.26 28.59
C ASP A 272 74.63 -20.17 29.57
N GLU A 273 75.30 -20.64 30.62
CA GLU A 273 74.98 -21.85 31.41
C GLU A 273 73.62 -21.86 32.16
N GLU A 274 72.75 -20.87 31.97
CA GLU A 274 71.44 -20.77 32.63
C GLU A 274 70.21 -20.85 31.70
N ASN A 275 70.41 -21.15 30.42
CA ASN A 275 69.31 -21.55 29.52
C ASN A 275 68.21 -20.45 29.39
N GLU A 276 68.58 -19.18 29.49
CA GLU A 276 67.69 -18.03 29.32
C GLU A 276 67.48 -17.71 27.83
N ILE A 277 66.23 -17.63 27.40
CA ILE A 277 65.88 -17.09 26.07
C ILE A 277 65.90 -15.57 26.18
N THR A 278 66.85 -14.92 25.51
CA THR A 278 66.89 -13.46 25.42
C THR A 278 66.01 -12.99 24.27
N PHE A 279 64.89 -12.33 24.59
CA PHE A 279 64.07 -11.62 23.60
C PHE A 279 64.78 -10.31 23.26
N TYR A 280 65.23 -10.16 22.02
CA TYR A 280 65.92 -8.92 21.61
C TYR A 280 64.95 -7.87 21.03
N GLU A 281 63.72 -8.25 20.71
CA GLU A 281 62.71 -7.33 20.19
C GLU A 281 61.31 -7.75 20.65
N ILE A 282 60.71 -6.92 21.51
CA ILE A 282 59.26 -6.95 21.81
C ILE A 282 58.64 -5.82 21.01
N LYS A 283 57.88 -6.17 19.99
CA LYS A 283 57.17 -5.18 19.19
C LYS A 283 55.75 -5.08 19.71
N MET A 284 55.40 -3.92 20.26
CA MET A 284 54.06 -3.57 20.67
C MET A 284 53.45 -2.68 19.58
N GLU A 285 52.48 -3.21 18.85
CA GLU A 285 51.72 -2.44 17.88
C GLU A 285 50.35 -2.14 18.47
N LYS A 286 50.02 -0.85 18.61
CA LYS A 286 48.64 -0.45 18.85
C LYS A 286 47.87 -0.87 17.62
N MET A 287 46.93 -1.78 17.80
CA MET A 287 46.02 -2.14 16.74
C MET A 287 45.15 -0.89 16.49
N GLU A 288 45.43 -0.16 15.40
CA GLU A 288 44.51 0.85 14.91
C GLU A 288 43.26 0.11 14.43
N ALA A 289 42.28 -0.02 15.31
CA ALA A 289 40.93 -0.54 15.03
C ALA A 289 40.92 -1.66 13.96
N GLU A 290 41.72 -2.71 14.11
CA GLU A 290 41.58 -3.89 13.27
C GLU A 290 40.32 -4.70 13.64
N ASP A 291 39.60 -4.30 14.70
CA ASP A 291 38.22 -4.68 14.97
C ASP A 291 37.26 -4.20 13.86
N ASP A 292 37.62 -3.14 13.10
CA ASP A 292 36.89 -2.77 11.88
C ASP A 292 36.95 -3.87 10.81
N LEU A 293 37.92 -4.81 10.85
CA LEU A 293 38.09 -5.82 9.80
C LEU A 293 37.23 -7.08 10.00
N LEU A 294 36.90 -7.46 11.25
CA LEU A 294 35.98 -8.56 11.55
C LEU A 294 34.53 -8.10 11.40
N VAL A 295 34.22 -6.89 11.88
CA VAL A 295 32.92 -6.23 11.67
C VAL A 295 32.70 -5.94 10.18
N SER A 296 33.68 -5.40 9.42
CA SER A 296 33.49 -5.12 7.98
C SER A 296 33.39 -6.35 7.05
N LYS A 297 33.86 -7.54 7.46
CA LYS A 297 33.67 -8.77 6.67
C LYS A 297 32.26 -9.34 6.81
N ILE A 298 31.63 -9.17 7.97
CA ILE A 298 30.24 -9.53 8.25
C ILE A 298 29.29 -8.66 7.39
N HIS A 299 29.66 -7.39 7.19
CA HIS A 299 28.93 -6.39 6.41
C HIS A 299 28.78 -6.70 4.91
N GLY A 300 29.59 -7.58 4.32
CA GLY A 300 29.52 -7.81 2.87
C GLY A 300 28.48 -8.86 2.46
N SER A 301 28.44 -9.98 3.17
CA SER A 301 27.66 -11.16 2.76
C SER A 301 26.18 -11.07 3.04
N MET A 302 25.78 -10.26 4.03
CA MET A 302 24.39 -10.12 4.46
C MET A 302 23.50 -9.37 3.45
N PHE A 303 24.10 -8.58 2.54
CA PHE A 303 23.43 -7.72 1.55
C PHE A 303 23.49 -8.28 0.12
N LEU A 304 23.90 -9.54 -0.04
CA LEU A 304 24.03 -10.21 -1.34
C LEU A 304 22.82 -11.07 -1.71
N GLU A 305 21.87 -11.26 -0.80
CA GLU A 305 20.69 -12.08 -1.06
C GLU A 305 19.54 -11.28 -1.69
N LYS A 306 18.75 -12.00 -2.49
CA LYS A 306 17.57 -11.46 -3.15
C LYS A 306 16.37 -11.48 -2.21
N TYR A 307 15.55 -10.45 -2.30
CA TYR A 307 14.40 -10.23 -1.43
C TYR A 307 13.14 -10.89 -1.97
N LYS A 308 12.32 -11.41 -1.05
CA LYS A 308 10.98 -11.92 -1.34
C LYS A 308 9.96 -11.16 -0.51
N THR A 309 8.75 -11.03 -1.04
CA THR A 309 7.60 -10.62 -0.23
C THR A 309 7.07 -11.84 0.54
N ALA A 310 6.48 -11.62 1.70
CA ALA A 310 5.85 -12.68 2.47
C ALA A 310 4.43 -12.96 1.97
N LYS A 311 3.68 -11.89 1.66
CA LYS A 311 2.34 -11.99 1.07
C LYS A 311 1.89 -10.64 0.51
N ALA A 312 2.29 -10.36 -0.72
CA ALA A 312 1.86 -9.17 -1.44
C ALA A 312 0.38 -9.30 -1.86
N ARG A 313 -0.41 -8.24 -1.65
CA ARG A 313 -1.85 -8.22 -2.03
C ARG A 313 -2.24 -7.07 -2.96
N GLY A 314 -1.36 -6.10 -3.12
CA GLY A 314 -1.55 -4.97 -4.00
C GLY A 314 -0.25 -4.64 -4.73
N ILE A 315 -0.39 -4.22 -5.98
CA ILE A 315 0.70 -3.70 -6.79
C ILE A 315 0.25 -2.37 -7.40
N GLU A 316 1.12 -1.38 -7.44
CA GLU A 316 0.92 -0.17 -8.22
C GLU A 316 2.16 0.08 -9.07
N VAL A 317 1.97 0.45 -10.34
CA VAL A 317 3.06 0.71 -11.26
C VAL A 317 2.90 2.12 -11.80
N VAL A 318 3.85 2.98 -11.47
CA VAL A 318 3.87 4.39 -11.87
C VAL A 318 5.27 4.78 -12.35
N GLU A 319 5.42 5.99 -12.88
CA GLU A 319 6.71 6.47 -13.38
C GLU A 319 7.83 6.40 -12.33
N SER A 320 7.53 6.73 -11.07
CA SER A 320 8.50 6.71 -9.97
C SER A 320 8.96 5.30 -9.54
N GLY A 321 8.26 4.25 -9.96
CA GLY A 321 8.60 2.87 -9.63
C GLY A 321 7.40 1.94 -9.47
N ILE A 322 7.68 0.73 -8.99
CA ILE A 322 6.70 -0.31 -8.69
C ILE A 322 6.56 -0.40 -7.17
N TYR A 323 5.32 -0.34 -6.67
CA TYR A 323 5.03 -0.39 -5.24
C TYR A 323 4.25 -1.66 -4.94
N LEU A 324 4.72 -2.45 -3.96
CA LEU A 324 4.07 -3.68 -3.51
C LEU A 324 3.60 -3.54 -2.07
N ALA A 325 2.32 -3.84 -1.82
CA ALA A 325 1.76 -3.94 -0.48
C ALA A 325 2.01 -5.33 0.09
N ASP A 326 3.14 -5.50 0.79
CA ASP A 326 3.60 -6.76 1.40
C ASP A 326 2.91 -6.94 2.77
N THR A 327 1.74 -7.56 2.76
CA THR A 327 0.78 -7.53 3.85
C THR A 327 1.29 -8.16 5.14
N GLU A 328 1.93 -9.33 5.09
CA GLU A 328 2.35 -10.04 6.30
C GLU A 328 3.68 -9.53 6.87
N ASN A 329 4.53 -8.90 6.04
CA ASN A 329 5.70 -8.15 6.51
C ASN A 329 5.35 -6.72 6.97
N GLY A 330 4.07 -6.32 6.86
CA GLY A 330 3.61 -5.01 7.32
C GLY A 330 4.33 -3.82 6.68
N ARG A 331 4.60 -3.90 5.37
CA ARG A 331 5.39 -2.89 4.67
C ARG A 331 4.91 -2.62 3.25
N ILE A 332 5.34 -1.48 2.71
CA ILE A 332 5.26 -1.17 1.28
C ILE A 332 6.67 -1.23 0.71
N LEU A 333 6.90 -2.10 -0.27
CA LEU A 333 8.18 -2.23 -0.95
C LEU A 333 8.17 -1.39 -2.23
N LYS A 334 9.15 -0.49 -2.40
CA LYS A 334 9.33 0.31 -3.62
C LYS A 334 10.48 -0.27 -4.45
N LEU A 335 10.18 -0.64 -5.68
CA LEU A 335 11.13 -1.13 -6.67
C LEU A 335 11.32 -0.10 -7.79
N ASN A 336 12.49 -0.11 -8.43
CA ASN A 336 12.64 0.50 -9.75
C ASN A 336 11.99 -0.39 -10.83
N HIS A 337 11.97 0.09 -12.08
CA HIS A 337 11.40 -0.68 -13.21
C HIS A 337 12.26 -1.87 -13.65
N ASP A 338 13.47 -2.01 -13.11
CA ASP A 338 14.35 -3.18 -13.26
C ASP A 338 14.14 -4.22 -12.13
N PHE A 339 13.11 -4.04 -11.30
CA PHE A 339 12.75 -4.90 -10.16
C PHE A 339 13.81 -4.95 -9.04
N GLU A 340 14.60 -3.90 -8.90
CA GLU A 340 15.50 -3.72 -7.77
C GLU A 340 14.84 -2.86 -6.69
N VAL A 341 14.97 -3.26 -5.44
CA VAL A 341 14.47 -2.53 -4.27
C VAL A 341 15.26 -1.23 -4.11
N ILE A 342 14.51 -0.13 -4.06
CA ILE A 342 15.02 1.22 -3.83
C ILE A 342 14.59 1.79 -2.50
N ASP A 343 13.46 1.33 -1.94
CA ASP A 343 12.99 1.73 -0.62
C ASP A 343 12.00 0.72 -0.03
N ALA A 344 11.80 0.78 1.29
CA ALA A 344 10.74 0.04 1.98
C ALA A 344 10.17 0.86 3.15
N PHE A 345 8.85 1.03 3.14
CA PHE A 345 8.13 1.85 4.11
C PHE A 345 7.39 0.97 5.11
N TYR A 346 7.66 1.18 6.39
CA TYR A 346 7.16 0.33 7.48
C TYR A 346 6.35 1.14 8.46
N ASP A 347 5.23 0.55 8.90
CA ASP A 347 4.42 1.03 10.02
C ASP A 347 3.94 2.50 9.84
N VAL A 348 2.96 2.91 10.62
CA VAL A 348 2.30 4.21 10.49
C VAL A 348 2.27 4.84 11.87
N ASP A 349 3.06 5.90 12.08
CA ASP A 349 3.18 6.60 13.36
C ASP A 349 1.87 7.33 13.72
N ASP A 350 0.89 6.57 14.22
CA ASP A 350 -0.45 7.01 14.60
C ASP A 350 -1.01 6.12 15.72
N ASP A 351 -1.77 6.74 16.63
CA ASP A 351 -2.34 6.07 17.81
C ASP A 351 -3.17 4.81 17.47
N THR A 352 -3.72 4.74 16.25
CA THR A 352 -4.48 3.59 15.76
C THR A 352 -3.63 2.31 15.66
N PHE A 353 -2.32 2.44 15.40
CA PHE A 353 -1.40 1.31 15.20
C PHE A 353 -0.60 0.92 16.44
N ILE A 354 -0.72 1.66 17.55
CA ILE A 354 -0.07 1.34 18.84
C ILE A 354 -0.44 -0.07 19.34
N SER A 355 -1.57 -0.62 18.91
CA SER A 355 -2.05 -1.97 19.29
C SER A 355 -2.27 -2.93 18.12
N HIS A 356 -2.11 -2.49 16.87
CA HIS A 356 -2.41 -3.28 15.67
C HIS A 356 -1.24 -3.22 14.69
N VAL A 357 -0.72 -4.39 14.30
CA VAL A 357 0.31 -4.51 13.26
C VAL A 357 -0.24 -3.94 11.95
N TYR A 358 0.45 -2.97 11.37
CA TYR A 358 0.14 -2.41 10.06
C TYR A 358 0.18 -3.51 8.99
N LYS A 359 -0.91 -3.71 8.26
CA LYS A 359 -1.04 -4.76 7.22
C LYS A 359 -1.61 -4.16 5.92
N PRO A 360 -0.76 -3.62 5.03
CA PRO A 360 -1.22 -2.97 3.81
C PRO A 360 -1.83 -3.98 2.83
N LEU A 361 -2.95 -3.62 2.19
CA LEU A 361 -3.74 -4.48 1.30
C LEU A 361 -3.73 -3.99 -0.15
N LYS A 362 -3.99 -2.70 -0.35
CA LYS A 362 -4.03 -2.02 -1.65
C LYS A 362 -3.35 -0.68 -1.54
N ILE A 363 -2.68 -0.27 -2.61
CA ILE A 363 -1.90 0.97 -2.68
C ILE A 363 -2.12 1.64 -4.03
N THR A 364 -2.09 2.97 -4.05
CA THR A 364 -1.87 3.77 -5.25
C THR A 364 -0.94 4.92 -4.90
N VAL A 365 -0.25 5.48 -5.89
CA VAL A 365 0.78 6.49 -5.67
C VAL A 365 0.60 7.66 -6.63
N ASP A 366 0.70 8.89 -6.14
CA ASP A 366 0.61 10.08 -6.99
C ASP A 366 1.95 10.52 -7.58
N THR A 367 1.92 11.52 -8.45
CA THR A 367 3.12 12.09 -9.10
C THR A 367 4.12 12.73 -8.12
N SER A 368 3.74 12.99 -6.87
CA SER A 368 4.62 13.49 -5.81
C SER A 368 5.08 12.38 -4.87
N GLU A 369 4.91 11.11 -5.28
CA GLU A 369 5.20 9.91 -4.51
C GLU A 369 4.44 9.80 -3.18
N ARG A 370 3.31 10.52 -3.02
CA ARG A 370 2.43 10.29 -1.88
C ARG A 370 1.68 8.99 -2.07
N MET A 371 1.69 8.15 -1.04
CA MET A 371 1.08 6.84 -1.07
C MET A 371 -0.28 6.89 -0.38
N TYR A 372 -1.29 6.28 -1.02
CA TYR A 372 -2.60 6.09 -0.44
C TYR A 372 -2.86 4.60 -0.26
N VAL A 373 -3.13 4.19 0.98
CA VAL A 373 -3.07 2.79 1.37
C VAL A 373 -4.35 2.37 2.09
N ILE A 374 -4.92 1.24 1.67
CA ILE A 374 -5.91 0.51 2.46
C ILE A 374 -5.14 -0.54 3.27
N ALA A 375 -5.36 -0.58 4.57
CA ALA A 375 -4.77 -1.57 5.46
C ALA A 375 -5.85 -2.38 6.19
N SER A 376 -5.51 -3.61 6.58
CA SER A 376 -6.42 -4.49 7.31
C SER A 376 -6.73 -3.94 8.70
N GLY A 377 -8.02 -3.92 9.07
CA GLY A 377 -8.45 -3.49 10.40
C GLY A 377 -8.51 -1.98 10.62
N VAL A 378 -8.19 -1.18 9.60
CA VAL A 378 -8.25 0.29 9.64
C VAL A 378 -9.58 0.75 9.08
N PHE A 379 -10.40 1.38 9.92
CA PHE A 379 -11.74 1.85 9.54
C PHE A 379 -11.87 3.37 9.55
N GLU A 380 -10.82 4.05 9.98
CA GLU A 380 -10.65 5.49 10.05
C GLU A 380 -10.58 6.13 8.66
N GLY A 381 -10.22 5.36 7.62
CA GLY A 381 -10.18 5.83 6.24
C GLY A 381 -9.02 5.21 5.45
N ILE A 382 -8.71 5.83 4.31
CA ILE A 382 -7.52 5.51 3.51
C ILE A 382 -6.32 6.23 4.15
N ILE A 383 -5.22 5.51 4.39
CA ILE A 383 -4.01 6.06 4.97
C ILE A 383 -3.27 6.88 3.91
N GLU A 384 -2.95 8.13 4.19
CA GLU A 384 -2.09 8.97 3.36
C GLU A 384 -0.69 9.04 3.97
N LEU A 385 0.31 8.57 3.22
CA LEU A 385 1.72 8.65 3.56
C LEU A 385 2.44 9.61 2.62
N ASP A 386 3.45 10.33 3.13
CA ASP A 386 4.34 11.12 2.30
C ASP A 386 5.34 10.25 1.50
N SER A 387 6.20 10.87 0.70
CA SER A 387 7.20 10.17 -0.12
C SER A 387 8.27 9.43 0.68
N LYS A 388 8.36 9.66 2.00
CA LYS A 388 9.27 9.00 2.93
C LYS A 388 8.57 7.94 3.79
N GLY A 389 7.27 7.71 3.55
CA GLY A 389 6.47 6.77 4.33
C GLY A 389 5.93 7.32 5.65
N ASN A 390 6.10 8.61 5.96
CA ASN A 390 5.54 9.18 7.19
C ASN A 390 4.03 9.35 7.07
N PHE A 391 3.31 9.06 8.15
CA PHE A 391 1.88 9.27 8.22
C PHE A 391 1.52 10.76 8.12
N ASN A 392 0.53 11.07 7.29
CA ASN A 392 -0.03 12.41 7.20
C ASN A 392 -1.43 12.48 7.83
N ARG A 393 -2.37 11.65 7.35
CA ARG A 393 -3.78 11.62 7.80
C ARG A 393 -4.55 10.43 7.23
N TYR A 394 -5.76 10.23 7.75
CA TYR A 394 -6.80 9.47 7.06
C TYR A 394 -7.59 10.33 6.07
N THR A 395 -7.87 9.78 4.88
CA THR A 395 -8.64 10.42 3.80
C THR A 395 -9.85 9.56 3.38
N GLY A 396 -10.82 10.14 2.67
CA GLY A 396 -12.03 9.42 2.24
C GLY A 396 -13.09 9.25 3.33
N VAL A 397 -13.00 10.00 4.42
CA VAL A 397 -13.93 9.88 5.54
C VAL A 397 -15.24 10.61 5.29
N ASN A 398 -16.37 9.93 5.52
CA ASN A 398 -17.68 10.56 5.50
C ASN A 398 -18.01 11.10 6.91
N PRO A 399 -18.14 12.43 7.08
CA PRO A 399 -18.61 12.98 8.34
C PRO A 399 -20.05 12.53 8.60
N ILE A 400 -20.37 12.15 9.84
CA ILE A 400 -21.73 11.79 10.21
C ILE A 400 -22.64 13.01 10.01
N LYS A 401 -23.64 12.88 9.13
CA LYS A 401 -24.67 13.90 8.94
C LYS A 401 -25.62 13.86 10.13
N LEU A 402 -25.57 14.90 10.96
CA LEU A 402 -26.44 14.99 12.13
C LEU A 402 -27.88 15.29 11.72
N THR A 403 -28.81 14.48 12.19
CA THR A 403 -30.25 14.75 12.14
C THR A 403 -30.61 15.93 13.05
N PRO A 404 -31.75 16.62 12.82
CA PRO A 404 -32.18 17.71 13.72
C PRO A 404 -32.29 17.30 15.20
N LEU A 405 -32.69 16.05 15.47
CA LEU A 405 -32.75 15.51 16.83
C LEU A 405 -31.34 15.31 17.43
N GLU A 406 -30.37 14.88 16.62
CA GLU A 406 -28.98 14.75 17.07
C GLU A 406 -28.32 16.11 17.29
N VAL A 407 -28.64 17.12 16.47
CA VAL A 407 -28.21 18.51 16.71
C VAL A 407 -28.74 19.00 18.05
N LEU A 408 -30.02 18.75 18.35
CA LEU A 408 -30.62 19.10 19.64
C LEU A 408 -29.97 18.33 20.81
N LYS A 409 -29.76 17.01 20.67
CA LYS A 409 -29.05 16.20 21.67
C LYS A 409 -27.63 16.73 21.90
N ARG A 410 -26.90 17.03 20.83
CA ARG A 410 -25.54 17.56 20.90
C ARG A 410 -25.50 18.92 21.59
N PHE A 411 -26.48 19.79 21.34
CA PHE A 411 -26.61 21.07 22.06
C PHE A 411 -26.69 20.88 23.58
N LEU A 412 -27.39 19.84 24.05
CA LEU A 412 -27.53 19.52 25.47
C LEU A 412 -26.34 18.75 26.09
N MET A 413 -25.41 18.25 25.28
CA MET A 413 -24.22 17.49 25.74
C MET A 413 -23.09 18.40 26.24
N THR A 414 -22.35 17.93 27.23
CA THR A 414 -21.09 18.55 27.69
C THR A 414 -19.96 18.35 26.67
N GLU A 415 -18.87 19.12 26.77
CA GLU A 415 -17.71 18.96 25.88
C GLU A 415 -17.09 17.56 25.99
N ALA A 416 -16.96 17.02 27.20
CA ALA A 416 -16.47 15.66 27.42
C ALA A 416 -17.40 14.58 26.81
N GLN A 417 -18.71 14.81 26.79
CA GLN A 417 -19.66 13.92 26.12
C GLN A 417 -19.58 14.04 24.59
N ARG A 418 -19.41 15.26 24.07
CA ARG A 418 -19.24 15.52 22.64
C ARG A 418 -17.94 14.95 22.08
N ALA A 419 -16.86 14.97 22.87
CA ALA A 419 -15.57 14.39 22.51
C ALA A 419 -15.63 12.87 22.32
N LYS A 420 -16.57 12.19 23.00
CA LYS A 420 -16.81 10.75 22.87
C LYS A 420 -17.73 10.35 21.70
N LEU A 421 -18.33 11.31 21.00
CA LEU A 421 -19.13 11.00 19.82
C LEU A 421 -18.22 10.59 18.67
N GLN A 422 -18.55 9.49 18.00
CA GLN A 422 -17.94 9.15 16.72
C GLN A 422 -18.16 10.32 15.75
N LYS A 423 -17.08 10.78 15.13
CA LYS A 423 -17.10 11.90 14.17
C LYS A 423 -17.32 11.44 12.74
N TYR A 424 -16.95 10.20 12.43
CA TYR A 424 -16.97 9.60 11.10
C TYR A 424 -17.59 8.21 11.15
N LEU A 425 -18.22 7.81 10.05
CA LEU A 425 -18.68 6.44 9.87
C LEU A 425 -17.50 5.56 9.47
N PRO A 426 -17.19 4.48 10.22
CA PRO A 426 -16.07 3.62 9.86
C PRO A 426 -16.34 2.94 8.52
N THR A 427 -15.44 3.14 7.56
CA THR A 427 -15.60 2.71 6.16
C THR A 427 -14.57 1.62 5.85
N ASP A 428 -15.05 0.46 5.40
CA ASP A 428 -14.20 -0.69 5.04
C ASP A 428 -13.94 -0.62 3.53
N PHE A 429 -12.90 0.11 3.15
CA PHE A 429 -12.49 0.26 1.76
C PHE A 429 -11.92 -1.07 1.22
N THR A 430 -12.27 -1.39 -0.02
CA THR A 430 -11.87 -2.64 -0.69
C THR A 430 -10.79 -2.42 -1.73
N ASN A 431 -10.82 -1.30 -2.43
CA ASN A 431 -9.83 -0.96 -3.45
C ASN A 431 -9.79 0.55 -3.71
N LEU A 432 -8.72 1.01 -4.35
CA LEU A 432 -8.48 2.41 -4.65
C LEU A 432 -7.56 2.59 -5.88
N VAL A 433 -7.79 3.64 -6.67
CA VAL A 433 -6.98 3.98 -7.84
C VAL A 433 -6.98 5.50 -8.05
N LEU A 434 -5.83 6.07 -8.43
CA LEU A 434 -5.75 7.50 -8.79
C LEU A 434 -6.12 7.74 -10.24
N ASN A 435 -6.79 8.85 -10.50
CA ASN A 435 -6.88 9.41 -11.84
C ASN A 435 -5.75 10.42 -12.12
N GLU A 436 -5.67 10.89 -13.36
CA GLU A 436 -4.68 11.88 -13.82
C GLU A 436 -4.67 13.21 -13.03
N LYS A 437 -5.75 13.52 -12.28
CA LYS A 437 -5.87 14.73 -11.45
C LYS A 437 -5.50 14.48 -9.99
N SER A 438 -4.94 13.32 -9.69
CA SER A 438 -4.65 12.83 -8.34
C SER A 438 -5.89 12.76 -7.44
N PHE A 439 -7.06 12.43 -8.01
CA PHE A 439 -8.25 12.13 -7.21
C PHE A 439 -8.35 10.62 -7.08
N ILE A 440 -8.70 10.15 -5.88
CA ILE A 440 -8.75 8.74 -5.55
C ILE A 440 -10.16 8.23 -5.81
N PHE A 441 -10.31 7.37 -6.80
CA PHE A 441 -11.48 6.52 -6.88
C PHE A 441 -11.33 5.40 -5.85
N ALA A 442 -12.33 5.20 -5.00
CA ALA A 442 -12.29 4.16 -3.97
C ALA A 442 -13.60 3.39 -3.92
N THR A 443 -13.50 2.08 -3.70
CA THR A 443 -14.63 1.19 -3.44
C THR A 443 -14.67 0.78 -1.98
N ALA A 444 -15.85 0.56 -1.44
CA ALA A 444 -16.03 0.13 -0.05
C ALA A 444 -17.13 -0.93 0.09
N LYS A 445 -17.05 -1.71 1.15
CA LYS A 445 -18.08 -2.71 1.47
C LYS A 445 -19.41 -2.04 1.83
N PRO A 446 -20.55 -2.68 1.48
CA PRO A 446 -21.85 -2.19 1.91
C PRO A 446 -21.97 -2.23 3.44
N ARG A 447 -22.29 -1.07 4.04
CA ARG A 447 -22.62 -0.95 5.47
C ARG A 447 -23.85 -0.09 5.67
N GLU A 448 -24.58 -0.33 6.75
CA GLU A 448 -25.71 0.52 7.15
C GLU A 448 -25.23 1.99 7.28
N GLY A 449 -25.90 2.91 6.58
CA GLY A 449 -25.50 4.32 6.49
C GLY A 449 -24.39 4.66 5.47
N ILE A 450 -23.72 3.66 4.88
CA ILE A 450 -22.64 3.82 3.87
C ILE A 450 -22.99 3.17 2.52
N ALA A 451 -24.03 2.32 2.46
CA ALA A 451 -24.48 1.66 1.21
C ALA A 451 -24.72 2.64 0.05
N GLU A 452 -24.93 3.91 0.37
CA GLU A 452 -25.15 5.01 -0.54
C GLU A 452 -23.86 5.64 -1.14
N ASN A 453 -22.68 5.33 -0.57
CA ASN A 453 -21.36 5.88 -0.88
C ASN A 453 -20.30 4.77 -1.05
N MET A 454 -20.70 3.61 -1.59
CA MET A 454 -19.77 2.47 -1.82
C MET A 454 -18.74 2.76 -2.91
N ILE A 455 -18.99 3.77 -3.75
CA ILE A 455 -18.02 4.32 -4.69
C ILE A 455 -17.84 5.79 -4.32
N GLN A 456 -16.60 6.22 -4.18
CA GLN A 456 -16.21 7.60 -3.87
C GLN A 456 -15.17 8.09 -4.87
N LEU A 457 -15.17 9.40 -5.11
CA LEU A 457 -14.12 10.11 -5.83
C LEU A 457 -13.57 11.17 -4.88
N ILE A 458 -12.45 10.88 -4.25
CA ILE A 458 -11.90 11.66 -3.15
C ILE A 458 -10.88 12.64 -3.73
N ASN A 459 -11.10 13.93 -3.52
CA ASN A 459 -10.13 14.95 -3.94
C ASN A 459 -8.93 15.02 -2.96
N PRO A 460 -7.85 15.77 -3.28
CA PRO A 460 -6.69 15.92 -2.39
C PRO A 460 -6.98 16.56 -1.02
N LYS A 461 -8.20 17.05 -0.77
CA LYS A 461 -8.65 17.54 0.54
C LYS A 461 -9.39 16.46 1.35
N GLY A 462 -9.47 15.24 0.84
CA GLY A 462 -10.15 14.11 1.46
C GLY A 462 -11.68 14.15 1.38
N VAL A 463 -12.23 14.93 0.46
CA VAL A 463 -13.69 15.08 0.30
C VAL A 463 -14.17 14.29 -0.92
N ASP A 464 -15.22 13.49 -0.72
CA ASP A 464 -15.94 12.83 -1.82
C ASP A 464 -16.65 13.87 -2.71
N VAL A 465 -16.22 13.91 -3.97
CA VAL A 465 -16.73 14.78 -5.04
C VAL A 465 -17.36 13.98 -6.18
N LEU A 466 -17.66 12.69 -5.98
CA LEU A 466 -18.33 11.87 -6.99
C LEU A 466 -19.72 12.44 -7.30
N LYS A 467 -19.94 12.73 -8.58
CA LYS A 467 -21.27 13.14 -9.06
C LYS A 467 -22.19 11.92 -9.10
N ARG A 468 -23.42 12.12 -8.65
CA ARG A 468 -24.45 11.07 -8.57
C ARG A 468 -25.73 11.58 -9.23
N ASN A 469 -25.58 12.09 -10.45
CA ASN A 469 -26.65 12.70 -11.25
C ASN A 469 -27.40 11.69 -12.14
N GLY A 470 -26.89 10.45 -12.25
CA GLY A 470 -27.60 9.37 -12.90
C GLY A 470 -28.93 9.03 -12.21
N TYR A 471 -29.79 8.28 -12.88
CA TYR A 471 -31.10 7.89 -12.33
C TYR A 471 -30.98 7.16 -10.99
N HIS A 472 -29.91 6.38 -10.85
CA HIS A 472 -29.59 5.64 -9.65
C HIS A 472 -28.17 5.93 -9.23
N ARG A 473 -27.89 5.76 -7.95
CA ARG A 473 -26.54 5.96 -7.42
C ARG A 473 -25.59 4.86 -7.91
N PRO A 474 -24.29 5.16 -8.08
CA PRO A 474 -23.27 4.17 -8.37
C PRO A 474 -23.04 3.24 -7.17
N ILE A 475 -23.80 2.14 -7.09
CA ILE A 475 -23.77 1.16 -5.99
C ILE A 475 -23.75 -0.30 -6.48
N GLY A 476 -23.46 -0.54 -7.75
CA GLY A 476 -23.68 -1.85 -8.38
C GLY A 476 -25.16 -2.14 -8.57
N ASP A 477 -25.61 -3.32 -8.16
CA ASP A 477 -27.02 -3.70 -8.27
C ASP A 477 -27.91 -2.89 -7.32
N ILE A 478 -28.88 -2.17 -7.89
CA ILE A 478 -29.85 -1.38 -7.11
C ILE A 478 -31.03 -2.23 -6.59
N ILE A 479 -31.24 -3.40 -7.17
CA ILE A 479 -32.26 -4.37 -6.75
C ILE A 479 -31.56 -5.64 -6.33
N TYR A 480 -31.77 -6.04 -5.09
CA TYR A 480 -31.30 -7.30 -4.53
C TYR A 480 -32.33 -7.88 -3.56
N VAL A 481 -32.24 -9.19 -3.32
CA VAL A 481 -33.11 -9.88 -2.37
C VAL A 481 -32.60 -9.64 -0.95
N GLU A 482 -33.50 -9.26 -0.05
CA GLU A 482 -33.24 -9.14 1.39
C GLU A 482 -33.83 -10.34 2.16
N GLY A 483 -33.03 -10.92 3.06
CA GLY A 483 -33.42 -12.02 3.95
C GLY A 483 -32.90 -13.40 3.54
N LYS A 484 -32.70 -14.28 4.54
CA LYS A 484 -32.10 -15.63 4.40
C LYS A 484 -32.88 -16.52 3.44
N ASN A 485 -32.43 -16.59 2.19
CA ASN A 485 -32.91 -17.42 1.10
C ASN A 485 -31.74 -18.20 0.46
N ASN A 486 -31.72 -19.52 0.69
CA ASN A 486 -30.67 -20.40 0.15
C ASN A 486 -30.69 -20.57 -1.39
N TYR A 487 -31.66 -20.01 -2.11
CA TYR A 487 -31.81 -20.18 -3.55
C TYR A 487 -31.37 -18.96 -4.37
N VAL A 488 -31.13 -17.80 -3.74
CA VAL A 488 -30.78 -16.55 -4.43
C VAL A 488 -29.67 -15.84 -3.68
N ILE A 489 -28.75 -15.21 -4.41
CA ILE A 489 -27.68 -14.39 -3.84
C ILE A 489 -28.30 -13.15 -3.15
N GLU A 490 -28.12 -13.05 -1.83
CA GLU A 490 -28.68 -11.99 -0.99
C GLU A 490 -27.81 -10.73 -0.89
N GLY A 491 -28.50 -9.63 -0.58
CA GLY A 491 -27.89 -8.36 -0.17
C GLY A 491 -27.22 -7.59 -1.32
N PRO A 492 -26.67 -6.41 -1.00
CA PRO A 492 -26.05 -5.52 -1.98
C PRO A 492 -24.82 -6.12 -2.67
N SER A 493 -24.39 -5.53 -3.78
CA SER A 493 -23.13 -5.87 -4.46
C SER A 493 -21.93 -5.77 -3.53
N ASN A 494 -20.92 -6.62 -3.75
CA ASN A 494 -19.64 -6.57 -3.05
C ASN A 494 -18.58 -6.04 -4.03
N LEU A 495 -18.37 -4.72 -4.01
CA LEU A 495 -17.43 -4.05 -4.91
C LEU A 495 -16.00 -4.31 -4.44
N VAL A 496 -15.19 -4.94 -5.28
CA VAL A 496 -13.82 -5.38 -4.92
C VAL A 496 -12.73 -4.70 -5.74
N ASP A 497 -13.07 -4.11 -6.87
CA ASP A 497 -12.11 -3.39 -7.70
C ASP A 497 -12.76 -2.32 -8.58
N ILE A 498 -11.96 -1.35 -9.02
CA ILE A 498 -12.34 -0.24 -9.87
C ILE A 498 -11.23 0.07 -10.90
N ALA A 499 -11.60 0.09 -12.17
CA ALA A 499 -10.71 0.43 -13.28
C ALA A 499 -11.13 1.75 -13.92
N LEU A 500 -10.16 2.56 -14.31
CA LEU A 500 -10.40 3.87 -14.93
C LEU A 500 -10.27 3.77 -16.45
N GLY A 501 -11.35 4.10 -17.16
CA GLY A 501 -11.34 4.27 -18.60
C GLY A 501 -11.10 5.72 -19.00
N GLU A 502 -11.11 5.99 -20.31
CA GLU A 502 -10.94 7.35 -20.81
C GLU A 502 -12.12 8.27 -20.45
N ASN A 503 -11.88 9.59 -20.43
CA ASN A 503 -12.91 10.64 -20.37
C ASN A 503 -13.82 10.58 -19.12
N GLY A 504 -13.32 10.03 -18.03
CA GLY A 504 -14.04 9.91 -16.76
C GLY A 504 -15.04 8.75 -16.72
N ILE A 505 -14.95 7.82 -17.67
CA ILE A 505 -15.61 6.52 -17.58
C ILE A 505 -14.85 5.68 -16.57
N TYR A 506 -15.56 4.93 -15.72
CA TYR A 506 -14.95 4.00 -14.78
C TYR A 506 -15.82 2.76 -14.64
N SER A 507 -15.18 1.62 -14.39
CA SER A 507 -15.84 0.32 -14.26
C SER A 507 -15.55 -0.27 -12.90
N VAL A 508 -16.54 -0.94 -12.30
CA VAL A 508 -16.44 -1.46 -10.93
C VAL A 508 -16.85 -2.93 -10.90
N LEU A 509 -16.01 -3.75 -10.28
CA LEU A 509 -16.14 -5.20 -10.20
C LEU A 509 -16.91 -5.63 -8.95
N ASP A 510 -18.00 -6.38 -9.14
CA ASP A 510 -18.75 -7.05 -8.07
C ASP A 510 -18.39 -8.54 -8.01
N ALA A 511 -17.66 -8.92 -6.97
CA ALA A 511 -17.26 -10.31 -6.73
C ALA A 511 -18.44 -11.21 -6.34
N LYS A 512 -19.54 -10.64 -5.82
CA LYS A 512 -20.66 -11.46 -5.31
C LYS A 512 -21.44 -12.11 -6.46
N ARG A 513 -21.74 -11.33 -7.50
CA ARG A 513 -22.55 -11.75 -8.66
C ARG A 513 -21.76 -11.84 -9.97
N SER A 514 -20.45 -11.62 -9.92
CA SER A 514 -19.57 -11.62 -11.09
C SER A 514 -20.02 -10.62 -12.16
N ARG A 515 -20.22 -9.37 -11.73
CA ARG A 515 -20.73 -8.29 -12.59
C ARG A 515 -19.73 -7.15 -12.64
N ILE A 516 -19.76 -6.42 -13.74
CA ILE A 516 -18.95 -5.22 -13.96
C ILE A 516 -19.90 -4.09 -14.32
N PHE A 517 -19.93 -3.06 -13.49
CA PHE A 517 -20.79 -1.90 -13.66
C PHE A 517 -19.96 -0.75 -14.21
N THR A 518 -20.33 -0.22 -15.38
CA THR A 518 -19.61 0.90 -16.00
C THR A 518 -20.41 2.17 -15.91
N TYR A 519 -19.78 3.23 -15.42
CA TYR A 519 -20.38 4.53 -15.16
C TYR A 519 -19.64 5.64 -15.90
N ASP A 520 -20.31 6.76 -16.17
CA ASP A 520 -19.66 8.00 -16.59
C ASP A 520 -19.36 8.94 -15.41
N SER A 521 -18.69 10.05 -15.71
CA SER A 521 -18.33 11.08 -14.72
C SER A 521 -19.51 11.81 -14.06
N GLU A 522 -20.73 11.64 -14.57
CA GLU A 522 -21.97 12.16 -13.98
C GLU A 522 -22.67 11.12 -13.09
N GLY A 523 -22.15 9.90 -13.03
CA GLY A 523 -22.70 8.78 -12.26
C GLY A 523 -23.84 8.06 -12.98
N ASN A 524 -23.97 8.19 -14.30
CA ASN A 524 -24.92 7.40 -15.09
C ASN A 524 -24.39 5.97 -15.25
N LEU A 525 -25.21 4.96 -14.94
CA LEU A 525 -24.89 3.57 -15.28
C LEU A 525 -25.05 3.36 -16.79
N LEU A 526 -23.92 3.24 -17.48
CA LEU A 526 -23.89 3.14 -18.93
C LEU A 526 -24.31 1.75 -19.40
N TYR A 527 -23.72 0.71 -18.82
CA TYR A 527 -24.01 -0.69 -19.12
C TYR A 527 -23.42 -1.61 -18.04
N VAL A 528 -23.95 -2.84 -17.99
CA VAL A 528 -23.48 -3.90 -17.11
C VAL A 528 -22.95 -5.06 -17.94
N ASN A 529 -21.80 -5.58 -17.54
CA ASN A 529 -21.12 -6.72 -18.14
C ASN A 529 -20.86 -7.80 -17.08
N GLY A 530 -20.44 -8.98 -17.51
CA GLY A 530 -20.15 -10.12 -16.63
C GLY A 530 -21.41 -10.89 -16.21
N ASP A 531 -21.20 -12.17 -15.96
CA ASP A 531 -22.19 -13.05 -15.36
C ASP A 531 -21.46 -14.15 -14.58
N LYS A 532 -22.12 -14.73 -13.59
CA LYS A 532 -21.53 -15.80 -12.78
C LYS A 532 -21.60 -17.12 -13.51
N GLY A 533 -20.48 -17.82 -13.62
CA GLY A 533 -20.44 -19.16 -14.17
C GLY A 533 -19.05 -19.68 -14.45
N ILE A 534 -18.99 -20.92 -14.91
CA ILE A 534 -17.75 -21.64 -15.26
C ILE A 534 -17.50 -21.66 -16.77
N GLN A 535 -18.40 -21.10 -17.57
CA GLN A 535 -18.22 -20.95 -19.00
C GLN A 535 -17.09 -19.95 -19.29
N SER A 536 -16.42 -20.08 -20.43
CA SER A 536 -15.23 -19.27 -20.78
C SER A 536 -15.48 -17.77 -20.84
N ASP A 537 -16.73 -17.33 -21.03
CA ASP A 537 -17.17 -15.94 -21.08
C ASP A 537 -17.64 -15.38 -19.72
N LYS A 538 -17.58 -16.20 -18.66
CA LYS A 538 -18.04 -15.92 -17.31
C LYS A 538 -16.94 -16.13 -16.28
N PHE A 539 -17.12 -15.54 -15.11
CA PHE A 539 -16.17 -15.67 -14.00
C PHE A 539 -16.92 -15.93 -12.69
N THR A 540 -16.25 -16.46 -11.67
CA THR A 540 -16.93 -16.94 -10.45
C THR A 540 -16.70 -16.07 -9.22
N GLY A 541 -15.56 -15.37 -9.19
CA GLY A 541 -15.14 -14.45 -8.15
C GLY A 541 -13.97 -13.61 -8.67
N GLY A 542 -14.31 -12.57 -9.43
CA GLY A 542 -13.31 -11.64 -9.96
C GLY A 542 -12.55 -10.97 -8.82
N VAL A 543 -11.23 -10.86 -8.95
CA VAL A 543 -10.32 -10.29 -7.95
C VAL A 543 -9.70 -8.97 -8.40
N ALA A 544 -9.50 -8.81 -9.71
CA ALA A 544 -8.93 -7.61 -10.29
C ALA A 544 -9.58 -7.25 -11.64
N LEU A 545 -9.58 -5.97 -11.98
CA LEU A 545 -10.19 -5.34 -13.14
C LEU A 545 -9.26 -4.25 -13.66
N GLU A 546 -8.95 -4.26 -14.95
CA GLU A 546 -8.09 -3.25 -15.56
C GLU A 546 -8.53 -2.92 -16.99
N TYR A 547 -8.25 -1.69 -17.42
CA TYR A 547 -8.35 -1.29 -18.82
C TYR A 547 -7.00 -1.49 -19.52
N ILE A 548 -6.98 -2.33 -20.56
CA ILE A 548 -5.82 -2.51 -21.44
C ILE A 548 -6.20 -1.94 -22.81
N GLU A 549 -5.69 -0.73 -23.09
CA GLU A 549 -6.18 0.12 -24.18
C GLU A 549 -7.71 0.31 -24.06
N ASN A 550 -8.48 -0.11 -25.07
CA ASN A 550 -9.94 -0.06 -25.05
C ASN A 550 -10.59 -1.37 -24.54
N ASN A 551 -9.81 -2.39 -24.19
CA ASN A 551 -10.34 -3.66 -23.71
C ASN A 551 -10.48 -3.63 -22.19
N LEU A 552 -11.53 -4.26 -21.70
CA LEU A 552 -11.76 -4.45 -20.27
C LEU A 552 -11.32 -5.85 -19.89
N VAL A 553 -10.47 -5.96 -18.88
CA VAL A 553 -9.81 -7.20 -18.48
C VAL A 553 -10.17 -7.53 -17.04
N VAL A 554 -10.61 -8.76 -16.80
CA VAL A 554 -10.96 -9.27 -15.47
C VAL A 554 -10.05 -10.43 -15.13
N VAL A 555 -9.51 -10.44 -13.92
CA VAL A 555 -8.82 -11.60 -13.37
C VAL A 555 -9.77 -12.31 -12.41
N ASP A 556 -10.02 -13.60 -12.63
CA ASP A 556 -10.83 -14.46 -11.76
C ASP A 556 -9.93 -15.13 -10.71
N GLN A 557 -10.47 -15.38 -9.51
CA GLN A 557 -9.78 -16.10 -8.44
C GLN A 557 -9.25 -17.48 -8.84
N THR A 558 -9.78 -18.06 -9.94
CA THR A 558 -9.31 -19.33 -10.51
C THR A 558 -7.95 -19.23 -11.20
N GLY A 559 -7.43 -18.02 -11.41
CA GLY A 559 -6.26 -17.75 -12.23
C GLY A 559 -6.61 -17.38 -13.68
N THR A 560 -7.88 -17.45 -14.09
CA THR A 560 -8.28 -17.12 -15.46
C THR A 560 -8.36 -15.61 -15.67
N ILE A 561 -7.71 -15.10 -16.71
CA ILE A 561 -7.81 -13.72 -17.19
C ILE A 561 -8.81 -13.69 -18.34
N LEU A 562 -9.88 -12.89 -18.23
CA LEU A 562 -10.90 -12.73 -19.27
C LEU A 562 -10.75 -11.37 -19.94
N VAL A 563 -10.74 -11.37 -21.28
CA VAL A 563 -10.60 -10.16 -22.09
C VAL A 563 -11.90 -9.84 -22.81
N TYR A 564 -12.41 -8.65 -22.55
CA TYR A 564 -13.64 -8.13 -23.14
C TYR A 564 -13.33 -6.93 -24.05
N ARG A 565 -13.91 -6.91 -25.25
CA ARG A 565 -13.79 -5.81 -26.21
C ARG A 565 -15.10 -5.02 -26.32
N PRO A 566 -15.08 -3.69 -26.51
CA PRO A 566 -16.29 -2.92 -26.71
C PRO A 566 -17.13 -3.48 -27.87
N THR A 567 -18.45 -3.56 -27.66
CA THR A 567 -19.40 -3.82 -28.74
C THR A 567 -19.64 -2.54 -29.54
N GLU A 568 -20.31 -2.63 -30.68
CA GLU A 568 -20.74 -1.42 -31.43
C GLU A 568 -21.60 -0.49 -30.55
N PHE A 569 -22.42 -1.07 -29.66
CA PHE A 569 -23.21 -0.31 -28.70
C PHE A 569 -22.32 0.35 -27.63
N GLY A 570 -21.42 -0.41 -27.01
CA GLY A 570 -20.53 0.12 -25.99
C GLY A 570 -19.59 1.19 -26.52
N ASP A 571 -19.02 0.99 -27.71
CA ASP A 571 -18.19 1.98 -28.38
C ASP A 571 -18.98 3.26 -28.68
N ALA A 572 -20.18 3.17 -29.30
CA ALA A 572 -21.00 4.35 -29.55
C ALA A 572 -21.36 5.11 -28.26
N VAL A 573 -21.66 4.41 -27.16
CA VAL A 573 -21.88 5.04 -25.84
C VAL A 573 -20.61 5.73 -25.35
N ASN A 574 -19.45 5.06 -25.41
CA ASN A 574 -18.18 5.59 -24.95
C ASN A 574 -17.74 6.82 -25.78
N GLN A 575 -17.90 6.79 -27.10
CA GLN A 575 -17.62 7.93 -27.98
C GLN A 575 -18.57 9.09 -27.70
N ALA A 576 -19.86 8.83 -27.46
CA ALA A 576 -20.81 9.88 -27.11
C ALA A 576 -20.43 10.59 -25.79
N VAL A 577 -19.99 9.82 -24.78
CA VAL A 577 -19.45 10.37 -23.53
C VAL A 577 -18.16 11.15 -23.77
N LYS A 578 -17.23 10.63 -24.58
CA LYS A 578 -15.98 11.30 -24.96
C LYS A 578 -16.22 12.66 -25.60
N HIS A 579 -17.04 12.72 -26.66
CA HIS A 579 -17.40 13.98 -27.32
C HIS A 579 -18.09 14.95 -26.37
N TYR A 580 -19.00 14.46 -25.52
CA TYR A 580 -19.69 15.29 -24.53
C TYR A 580 -18.70 15.91 -23.52
N THR A 581 -17.75 15.14 -23.02
CA THR A 581 -16.71 15.61 -22.08
C THR A 581 -15.77 16.64 -22.74
N LYS A 582 -15.52 16.51 -24.05
CA LYS A 582 -14.75 17.49 -24.84
C LYS A 582 -15.53 18.75 -25.23
N GLY A 583 -16.86 18.76 -25.02
CA GLY A 583 -17.74 19.87 -25.41
C GLY A 583 -18.20 19.83 -26.88
N GLU A 584 -17.92 18.73 -27.58
CA GLU A 584 -18.30 18.44 -28.97
C GLU A 584 -19.75 17.90 -28.99
N PHE A 585 -20.71 18.77 -28.66
CA PHE A 585 -22.09 18.34 -28.38
C PHE A 585 -22.84 17.83 -29.61
N TYR A 586 -22.49 18.31 -30.81
CA TYR A 586 -23.10 17.85 -32.05
C TYR A 586 -22.65 16.42 -32.36
N GLU A 587 -21.35 16.18 -32.33
CA GLU A 587 -20.70 14.88 -32.51
C GLU A 587 -21.24 13.87 -31.48
N ALA A 588 -21.33 14.28 -30.21
CA ALA A 588 -21.96 13.47 -29.16
C ALA A 588 -23.41 13.10 -29.51
N SER A 589 -24.19 14.03 -30.09
CA SER A 589 -25.57 13.74 -30.49
C SER A 589 -25.66 12.71 -31.62
N LEU A 590 -24.72 12.73 -32.57
CA LEU A 590 -24.66 11.75 -33.65
C LEU A 590 -24.35 10.35 -33.12
N GLU A 591 -23.44 10.23 -32.15
CA GLU A 591 -23.16 8.95 -31.49
C GLU A 591 -24.37 8.47 -30.67
N TRP A 592 -25.06 9.35 -29.95
CA TRP A 592 -26.31 8.98 -29.27
C TRP A 592 -27.41 8.52 -30.23
N GLU A 593 -27.50 9.09 -31.44
CA GLU A 593 -28.40 8.59 -32.48
C GLU A 593 -28.03 7.18 -32.94
N LYS A 594 -26.73 6.85 -33.05
CA LYS A 594 -26.30 5.47 -33.31
C LYS A 594 -26.70 4.54 -32.16
N VAL A 595 -26.52 4.96 -30.91
CA VAL A 595 -26.96 4.21 -29.74
C VAL A 595 -28.46 3.89 -29.81
N LEU A 596 -29.31 4.85 -30.20
CA LEU A 596 -30.76 4.63 -30.34
C LEU A 596 -31.14 3.69 -31.50
N LYS A 597 -30.30 3.57 -32.54
CA LYS A 597 -30.48 2.55 -33.59
C LYS A 597 -30.21 1.14 -33.08
N LEU A 598 -29.26 1.00 -32.15
CA LEU A 598 -28.88 -0.28 -31.53
C LEU A 598 -29.79 -0.64 -30.35
N ASN A 599 -30.25 0.34 -29.59
CA ASN A 599 -31.17 0.20 -28.47
C ASN A 599 -32.08 1.43 -28.35
N THR A 600 -33.28 1.33 -28.94
CA THR A 600 -34.26 2.43 -28.97
C THR A 600 -34.82 2.81 -27.60
N ASN A 601 -34.67 1.94 -26.59
CA ASN A 601 -35.13 2.19 -25.23
C ASN A 601 -34.04 2.76 -24.32
N TYR A 602 -32.88 3.15 -24.87
CA TYR A 602 -31.76 3.66 -24.08
C TYR A 602 -32.00 5.13 -23.67
N GLU A 603 -32.60 5.31 -22.49
CA GLU A 603 -33.05 6.60 -21.96
C GLU A 603 -31.94 7.68 -21.89
N ILE A 604 -30.70 7.28 -21.57
CA ILE A 604 -29.53 8.17 -21.48
C ILE A 604 -29.23 8.84 -22.84
N ALA A 605 -29.40 8.13 -23.96
CA ALA A 605 -29.16 8.70 -25.29
C ALA A 605 -30.16 9.82 -25.62
N TYR A 606 -31.44 9.64 -25.29
CA TYR A 606 -32.42 10.72 -25.44
C TYR A 606 -32.05 11.95 -24.62
N ASN A 607 -31.53 11.78 -23.39
CA ASN A 607 -31.06 12.91 -22.60
C ASN A 607 -29.85 13.61 -23.23
N GLY A 608 -28.91 12.84 -23.78
CA GLY A 608 -27.78 13.38 -24.54
C GLY A 608 -28.22 14.24 -25.73
N ILE A 609 -29.10 13.71 -26.58
CA ILE A 609 -29.66 14.41 -27.75
C ILE A 609 -30.49 15.63 -27.33
N GLY A 610 -31.29 15.49 -26.27
CA GLY A 610 -32.09 16.59 -25.72
C GLY A 610 -31.20 17.75 -25.25
N ARG A 611 -30.06 17.46 -24.60
CA ARG A 611 -29.09 18.49 -24.18
C ARG A 611 -28.47 19.21 -25.37
N TYR A 612 -28.21 18.52 -26.48
CA TYR A 612 -27.78 19.15 -27.73
C TYR A 612 -28.85 20.13 -28.26
N TYR A 613 -30.09 19.68 -28.47
CA TYR A 613 -31.17 20.56 -28.95
C TYR A 613 -31.46 21.74 -28.02
N LEU A 614 -31.31 21.54 -26.71
CA LEU A 614 -31.44 22.62 -25.73
C LEU A 614 -30.37 23.70 -25.93
N ARG A 615 -29.13 23.32 -26.26
CA ARG A 615 -28.03 24.27 -26.57
C ARG A 615 -28.26 25.01 -27.88
N GLU A 616 -28.79 24.31 -28.89
CA GLU A 616 -29.20 24.89 -30.18
C GLU A 616 -30.48 25.75 -30.10
N LYS A 617 -31.07 25.91 -28.91
CA LYS A 617 -32.33 26.63 -28.66
C LYS A 617 -33.53 26.04 -29.41
N ASN A 618 -33.42 24.81 -29.91
CA ASN A 618 -34.54 24.04 -30.42
C ASN A 618 -35.28 23.37 -29.24
N TYR A 619 -35.99 24.19 -28.47
CA TYR A 619 -36.57 23.73 -27.22
C TYR A 619 -37.69 22.70 -27.39
N GLN A 620 -38.36 22.67 -28.55
CA GLN A 620 -39.41 21.68 -28.82
C GLN A 620 -38.83 20.27 -28.95
N GLU A 621 -37.79 20.11 -29.77
CA GLU A 621 -37.11 18.81 -29.90
C GLU A 621 -36.38 18.43 -28.61
N ALA A 622 -35.82 19.41 -27.89
CA ALA A 622 -35.24 19.17 -26.57
C ALA A 622 -36.28 18.59 -25.60
N MET A 623 -37.46 19.21 -25.47
CA MET A 623 -38.55 18.72 -24.62
C MET A 623 -39.00 17.31 -25.01
N LYS A 624 -39.12 17.01 -26.32
CA LYS A 624 -39.51 15.68 -26.79
C LYS A 624 -38.50 14.62 -26.35
N ASN A 625 -37.21 14.90 -26.53
CA ASN A 625 -36.13 14.00 -26.12
C ASN A 625 -36.07 13.83 -24.59
N PHE A 626 -36.12 14.91 -23.80
CA PHE A 626 -36.13 14.81 -22.34
C PHE A 626 -37.36 14.07 -21.80
N LYS A 627 -38.49 14.12 -22.51
CA LYS A 627 -39.66 13.33 -22.15
C LYS A 627 -39.41 11.83 -22.37
N LEU A 628 -38.75 11.45 -23.46
CA LEU A 628 -38.39 10.06 -23.77
C LEU A 628 -37.28 9.53 -22.84
N GLY A 629 -36.31 10.36 -22.49
CA GLY A 629 -35.29 10.04 -21.50
C GLY A 629 -35.70 10.33 -20.05
N HIS A 630 -36.99 10.51 -19.77
CA HIS A 630 -37.51 10.70 -18.41
C HIS A 630 -36.83 11.82 -17.57
N ASP A 631 -36.20 12.81 -18.20
CA ASP A 631 -35.47 13.89 -17.56
C ASP A 631 -36.36 15.10 -17.29
N ARG A 632 -37.03 15.07 -16.13
CA ARG A 632 -37.98 16.10 -15.71
C ARG A 632 -37.33 17.47 -15.52
N TYR A 633 -36.07 17.49 -15.05
CA TYR A 633 -35.37 18.73 -14.78
C TYR A 633 -35.09 19.47 -16.08
N TYR A 634 -34.46 18.80 -17.05
CA TYR A 634 -34.14 19.41 -18.33
C TYR A 634 -35.37 19.62 -19.22
N TYR A 635 -36.41 18.78 -19.10
CA TYR A 635 -37.72 19.05 -19.72
C TYR A 635 -38.29 20.40 -19.24
N SER A 636 -38.32 20.62 -17.92
CA SER A 636 -38.84 21.85 -17.33
C SER A 636 -38.02 23.07 -17.73
N LYS A 637 -36.69 22.90 -17.84
CA LYS A 637 -35.78 23.94 -18.34
C LYS A 637 -36.08 24.29 -19.80
N ALA A 638 -36.17 23.30 -20.68
CA ALA A 638 -36.49 23.51 -22.09
C ALA A 638 -37.87 24.16 -22.26
N PHE A 639 -38.89 23.71 -21.52
CA PHE A 639 -40.22 24.31 -21.53
C PHE A 639 -40.23 25.78 -21.10
N LYS A 640 -39.49 26.12 -20.04
CA LYS A 640 -39.34 27.50 -19.58
C LYS A 640 -38.75 28.38 -20.68
N GLU A 641 -37.69 27.93 -21.35
CA GLU A 641 -37.07 28.69 -22.42
C GLU A 641 -37.94 28.79 -23.68
N GLN A 642 -38.65 27.72 -24.05
CA GLN A 642 -39.64 27.75 -25.13
C GLN A 642 -40.73 28.79 -24.86
N ARG A 643 -41.23 28.83 -23.62
CA ARG A 643 -42.23 29.82 -23.20
C ARG A 643 -41.66 31.24 -23.26
N ASN A 644 -40.44 31.45 -22.79
CA ASN A 644 -39.78 32.77 -22.84
C ASN A 644 -39.61 33.25 -24.29
N LEU A 645 -39.20 32.35 -25.19
CA LEU A 645 -39.06 32.63 -26.62
C LEU A 645 -40.40 33.02 -27.24
N TYR A 646 -41.47 32.25 -26.97
CA TYR A 646 -42.83 32.58 -27.42
C TYR A 646 -43.31 33.95 -26.90
N ILE A 647 -43.05 34.28 -25.63
CA ILE A 647 -43.41 35.58 -25.06
C ILE A 647 -42.63 36.70 -25.75
N LYS A 648 -41.33 36.52 -25.98
CA LYS A 648 -40.47 37.51 -26.64
C LYS A 648 -40.93 37.80 -28.06
N GLU A 649 -41.23 36.76 -28.84
CA GLU A 649 -41.73 36.89 -30.22
C GLU A 649 -43.11 37.54 -30.29
N ASN A 650 -43.95 37.34 -29.27
CA ASN A 650 -45.30 37.90 -29.20
C ASN A 650 -45.41 39.12 -28.27
N PHE A 651 -44.28 39.70 -27.83
CA PHE A 651 -44.24 40.77 -26.83
C PHE A 651 -45.07 41.99 -27.25
N LEU A 652 -44.97 42.41 -28.52
CA LEU A 652 -45.76 43.51 -29.07
C LEU A 652 -47.26 43.21 -29.09
N LYS A 653 -47.66 41.95 -29.31
CA LYS A 653 -49.07 41.55 -29.25
C LYS A 653 -49.60 41.60 -27.83
N PHE A 654 -48.79 41.16 -26.85
CA PHE A 654 -49.15 41.23 -25.43
C PHE A 654 -49.31 42.68 -24.97
N ILE A 655 -48.31 43.54 -25.22
CA ILE A 655 -48.39 44.97 -24.88
C ILE A 655 -49.52 45.66 -25.63
N GLY A 656 -49.66 45.41 -26.93
CA GLY A 656 -50.74 45.97 -27.75
C GLY A 656 -52.12 45.59 -27.20
N GLY A 657 -52.30 44.32 -26.81
CA GLY A 657 -53.51 43.84 -26.16
C GLY A 657 -53.77 44.50 -24.81
N THR A 658 -52.75 44.65 -23.97
CA THR A 658 -52.87 45.35 -22.67
C THR A 658 -53.22 46.82 -22.85
N LEU A 659 -52.57 47.52 -23.78
CA LEU A 659 -52.87 48.93 -24.09
C LEU A 659 -54.28 49.09 -24.67
N ALA A 660 -54.70 48.18 -25.55
CA ALA A 660 -56.07 48.17 -26.08
C ALA A 660 -57.10 47.97 -24.95
N LEU A 661 -56.84 47.05 -24.01
CA LEU A 661 -57.68 46.84 -22.84
C LEU A 661 -57.77 48.10 -21.97
N ILE A 662 -56.64 48.76 -21.71
CA ILE A 662 -56.59 50.03 -20.95
C ILE A 662 -57.39 51.11 -21.68
N ALA A 663 -57.22 51.26 -22.99
CA ALA A 663 -57.96 52.23 -23.78
C ALA A 663 -59.48 51.97 -23.69
N VAL A 664 -59.93 50.71 -23.80
CA VAL A 664 -61.33 50.33 -23.63
C VAL A 664 -61.84 50.70 -22.23
N VAL A 665 -61.08 50.41 -21.16
CA VAL A 665 -61.47 50.77 -19.78
C VAL A 665 -61.57 52.28 -19.58
N VAL A 666 -60.64 53.06 -20.16
CA VAL A 666 -60.67 54.53 -20.11
C VAL A 666 -61.89 55.09 -20.84
N VAL A 667 -62.17 54.60 -22.05
CA VAL A 667 -63.35 55.00 -22.84
C VAL A 667 -64.64 54.66 -22.07
N LEU A 668 -64.74 53.46 -21.49
CA LEU A 668 -65.89 53.06 -20.67
C LEU A 668 -66.07 53.98 -19.46
N LYS A 669 -65.00 54.31 -18.72
CA LYS A 669 -65.06 55.28 -17.61
C LYS A 669 -65.53 56.67 -18.06
N VAL A 670 -65.03 57.17 -19.19
CA VAL A 670 -65.43 58.47 -19.73
C VAL A 670 -66.91 58.48 -20.12
N VAL A 671 -67.40 57.42 -20.79
CA VAL A 671 -68.81 57.30 -21.18
C VAL A 671 -69.72 57.21 -19.95
N VAL A 672 -69.34 56.42 -18.94
CA VAL A 672 -70.11 56.29 -17.68
C VAL A 672 -70.14 57.62 -16.92
N ASN A 673 -69.02 58.33 -16.81
CA ASN A 673 -68.96 59.63 -16.13
C ASN A 673 -69.73 60.73 -16.89
N LYS A 674 -69.70 60.74 -18.23
CA LYS A 674 -70.56 61.65 -19.04
C LYS A 674 -72.05 61.36 -18.87
N ARG A 675 -72.45 60.10 -18.66
CA ARG A 675 -73.85 59.73 -18.36
C ARG A 675 -74.28 60.18 -16.96
N LYS A 676 -73.40 60.11 -15.96
CA LYS A 676 -73.68 60.62 -14.60
C LYS A 676 -73.75 62.15 -14.52
N GLY A 677 -72.97 62.88 -15.32
CA GLY A 677 -73.02 64.35 -15.39
C GLY A 677 -74.25 64.93 -16.11
N ARG A 678 -75.02 64.10 -16.83
CA ARG A 678 -76.30 64.48 -17.49
C ARG A 678 -77.55 64.20 -16.63
N ILE A 679 -77.38 63.64 -15.43
CA ILE A 679 -78.47 63.28 -14.49
C ILE A 679 -78.43 64.20 -13.25
N LYS A 680 -77.69 65.31 -13.28
CA LYS A 680 -77.73 66.35 -12.25
C LYS A 680 -78.49 67.57 -12.72
#